data_AF-A2DIY9-F1
#
_entry.id   AF-A2DIY9-F1
#
_cell.length_a   1.000
_cell.length_b   1.000
_cell.length_c   1.000
_cell.angle_alpha   90.00
_cell.angle_beta   90.00
_cell.angle_gamma   90.00
#
_symmetry.space_group_name_H-M   'P 1'
#
loop_
_entity.id
_entity.type
_entity.pdbx_description
1 polymer ?
#
loop_
_entity_poly.entity_id
_entity_poly.type
_entity_poly.pdbx_seq_one_letter_code
_entity_poly.pdbx_strand_id
1 'polypeptide(L)'
;MSSQEHENVQESYVSFYNLSSLGSESNNHVFRITPPSTVDLDNTIIINFSGTLIFDSQTEYVCKLIRVVAGMSVTFIDLNLKGGICTNTASYITIKNSRIHEIQSGVDYLLASTNSRIEIENTIFENSMLYGISADDSSNITLRNCKIINCSEAGLVATGYSKVFVYDSLIDKSDTDLTFADTRSQFVFSNTEFKNAQQTAIFINANSTLKVTNSKFTDNHKGALAVHQSFETELENCDIINSGDTCVLLDDAQTILNNVYMRKCNGNCLNASSHSAAFIKDCHFEESQWPLLAFCDGAMGYVSHCIFEKSLMSGVIVRSSNRVVIEDCIIRTCAEAGTRVINSKNITIRNCCIGDTQYGALEVCDLSDVNVEDCIIAGGAAHGINVFTGAVLHVTRCQLIGPFNSFMWIHHGASIFASEIVFADSPSPIKKGQWRLFANCTTALARNDIGNPIINETYTYNFNDMKTDEINLELPKKQRENDIKICRIDTKYAVEVINSYIVGVGNYELHANNLAKMENKNFIVKRCLKCDKVKRCCLFSPCGHAIYCPECWDSLPEKDRPTKCPLCHLPIEKTLHQIFNQGADEHLCPICYTNNIDSVIMPCGHPICLECCKSWFVEHSECPFCREEQARFRPFVPYE
;
A
#
# COMPACT_ATOMS: atom_id res chain seq x y z
N MET A 1 15.16 25.96 68.12
CA MET A 1 16.04 24.98 67.44
C MET A 1 15.23 24.33 66.34
N SER A 2 15.34 24.84 65.12
CA SER A 2 14.97 24.14 63.88
C SER A 2 15.66 24.90 62.75
N SER A 3 16.92 24.53 62.51
CA SER A 3 17.68 24.99 61.36
C SER A 3 17.03 24.43 60.10
N GLN A 4 16.45 25.31 59.28
CA GLN A 4 16.23 25.03 57.87
C GLN A 4 17.61 24.89 57.23
N GLU A 5 18.01 23.66 56.96
CA GLU A 5 19.10 23.37 56.03
C GLU A 5 18.61 23.76 54.63
N HIS A 6 18.86 25.03 54.26
CA HIS A 6 19.04 25.36 52.87
C HIS A 6 20.32 24.65 52.43
N GLU A 7 20.20 23.52 51.73
CA GLU A 7 21.29 22.98 50.93
C GLU A 7 21.72 24.07 49.94
N ASN A 8 22.77 24.81 50.32
CA ASN A 8 23.49 25.69 49.41
C ASN A 8 24.06 24.80 48.31
N VAL A 9 23.39 24.74 47.17
CA VAL A 9 23.93 24.13 45.95
C VAL A 9 25.20 24.91 45.60
N GLN A 10 26.36 24.32 45.89
CA GLN A 10 27.65 24.99 45.77
C GLN A 10 28.05 25.03 44.29
N GLU A 11 27.69 26.13 43.59
CA GLU A 11 28.10 26.37 42.20
C GLU A 11 29.63 26.53 42.12
N SER A 12 30.27 25.71 41.28
CA SER A 12 31.73 25.75 41.06
C SER A 12 32.04 26.00 39.59
N TYR A 13 33.11 26.76 39.30
CA TYR A 13 33.54 27.01 37.92
C TYR A 13 34.61 25.99 37.50
N VAL A 14 34.43 25.38 36.33
CA VAL A 14 35.36 24.38 35.79
C VAL A 14 35.60 24.65 34.30
N SER A 15 36.85 24.59 33.86
CA SER A 15 37.20 24.67 32.44
C SER A 15 36.72 23.43 31.70
N PHE A 16 36.19 23.59 30.49
CA PHE A 16 35.63 22.48 29.69
C PHE A 16 36.53 21.25 29.59
N TYR A 17 37.83 21.43 29.31
CA TYR A 17 38.78 20.30 29.21
C TYR A 17 39.21 19.71 30.55
N ASN A 18 38.92 20.39 31.66
CA ASN A 18 39.19 19.87 33.01
C ASN A 18 38.04 19.00 33.55
N LEU A 19 36.94 18.84 32.82
CA LEU A 19 35.85 17.94 33.21
C LEU A 19 36.34 16.50 33.46
N SER A 20 37.32 16.03 32.66
CA SER A 20 37.93 14.70 32.83
C SER A 20 38.75 14.53 34.11
N SER A 21 39.07 15.62 34.82
CA SER A 21 39.84 15.59 36.07
C SER A 21 38.97 15.51 37.33
N LEU A 22 37.65 15.72 37.18
CA LEU A 22 36.71 15.53 38.27
C LEU A 22 36.53 14.03 38.54
N GLY A 23 36.06 13.67 39.72
CA GLY A 23 35.81 12.29 40.14
C GLY A 23 34.53 12.15 40.95
N SER A 24 34.34 10.99 41.59
CA SER A 24 33.12 10.67 42.35
C SER A 24 32.80 11.65 43.50
N GLU A 25 33.81 12.34 44.03
CA GLU A 25 33.69 13.42 45.00
C GLU A 25 32.91 14.63 44.47
N SER A 26 32.77 14.74 43.15
CA SER A 26 32.01 15.80 42.46
C SER A 26 30.54 15.42 42.21
N ASN A 27 30.06 14.32 42.79
CA ASN A 27 28.68 13.88 42.60
C ASN A 27 27.67 14.88 43.18
N ASN A 28 26.56 15.10 42.46
CA ASN A 28 25.46 16.02 42.77
C ASN A 28 25.84 17.51 42.80
N HIS A 29 27.01 17.88 42.27
CA HIS A 29 27.41 19.28 42.14
C HIS A 29 26.83 19.94 40.88
N VAL A 30 26.73 21.28 40.94
CA VAL A 30 26.42 22.15 39.79
C VAL A 30 27.69 22.87 39.38
N PHE A 31 28.10 22.67 38.13
CA PHE A 31 29.29 23.29 37.55
C PHE A 31 28.93 24.29 36.46
N ARG A 32 29.48 25.50 36.54
CA ARG A 32 29.48 26.48 35.45
C ARG A 32 30.72 26.29 34.59
N ILE A 33 30.52 26.03 33.31
CA ILE A 33 31.60 25.63 32.41
C ILE A 33 32.17 26.84 31.67
N THR A 34 33.45 27.10 31.87
CA THR A 34 34.16 28.18 31.17
C THR A 34 34.78 27.66 29.87
N PRO A 35 34.87 28.49 28.81
CA PRO A 35 35.55 28.11 27.58
C PRO A 35 37.00 27.69 27.85
N PRO A 36 37.56 26.74 27.08
CA PRO A 36 38.96 26.39 27.19
C PRO A 36 39.86 27.51 26.62
N SER A 37 41.11 27.57 27.05
CA SER A 37 42.09 28.56 26.57
C SER A 37 42.58 28.31 25.14
N THR A 38 42.43 27.08 24.64
CA THR A 38 42.81 26.62 23.30
C THR A 38 41.77 25.63 22.80
N VAL A 39 41.58 25.51 21.49
CA VAL A 39 40.66 24.55 20.87
C VAL A 39 41.40 23.27 20.51
N ASP A 40 40.87 22.12 20.90
CA ASP A 40 41.34 20.78 20.57
C ASP A 40 40.19 19.94 19.99
N LEU A 41 40.27 19.68 18.67
CA LEU A 41 39.27 18.95 17.90
C LEU A 41 39.32 17.43 18.14
N ASP A 42 40.45 16.89 18.61
CA ASP A 42 40.66 15.46 18.79
C ASP A 42 40.41 14.99 20.23
N ASN A 43 40.21 15.93 21.16
CA ASN A 43 40.04 15.62 22.58
C ASN A 43 38.76 14.80 22.85
N THR A 44 38.90 13.76 23.67
CA THR A 44 37.76 13.02 24.24
C THR A 44 37.61 13.36 25.72
N ILE A 45 36.49 13.97 26.08
CA ILE A 45 36.17 14.34 27.46
C ILE A 45 35.47 13.15 28.13
N ILE A 46 35.97 12.72 29.30
CA ILE A 46 35.41 11.59 30.03
C ILE A 46 34.72 12.12 31.28
N ILE A 47 33.40 11.92 31.40
CA ILE A 47 32.63 12.31 32.58
C ILE A 47 32.40 11.07 33.44
N ASN A 48 33.01 11.06 34.62
CA ASN A 48 33.03 9.96 35.61
C ASN A 48 32.31 10.32 36.92
N PHE A 49 31.46 11.34 36.89
CA PHE A 49 30.67 11.82 38.03
C PHE A 49 29.23 12.13 37.58
N SER A 50 28.33 12.24 38.55
CA SER A 50 26.94 12.65 38.34
C SER A 50 26.75 14.11 38.75
N GLY A 51 26.11 14.94 37.94
CA GLY A 51 25.97 16.37 38.26
C GLY A 51 25.33 17.17 37.14
N THR A 52 25.20 18.48 37.38
CA THR A 52 24.65 19.43 36.39
C THR A 52 25.76 20.32 35.85
N LEU A 53 25.86 20.41 34.53
CA LEU A 53 26.83 21.22 33.81
C LEU A 53 26.08 22.33 33.07
N ILE A 54 26.34 23.58 33.45
CA ILE A 54 25.72 24.78 32.88
C ILE A 54 26.76 25.48 32.01
N PHE A 55 26.46 25.65 30.73
CA PHE A 55 27.33 26.25 29.74
C PHE A 55 26.86 27.67 29.38
N ASP A 56 27.72 28.43 28.70
CA ASP A 56 27.29 29.66 28.03
C ASP A 56 26.80 29.32 26.62
N SER A 57 25.51 29.53 26.37
CA SER A 57 24.84 29.27 25.08
C SER A 57 25.50 29.94 23.85
N GLN A 58 26.21 31.06 24.07
CA GLN A 58 26.83 31.83 22.99
C GLN A 58 28.24 31.32 22.65
N THR A 59 28.80 30.48 23.52
CA THR A 59 30.13 29.91 23.37
C THR A 59 30.04 28.55 22.68
N GLU A 60 30.77 28.37 21.58
CA GLU A 60 30.94 27.06 20.94
C GLU A 60 32.01 26.26 21.68
N TYR A 61 31.64 25.09 22.21
CA TYR A 61 32.54 24.15 22.87
C TYR A 61 32.91 23.05 21.88
N VAL A 62 34.20 22.78 21.72
CA VAL A 62 34.72 21.89 20.68
C VAL A 62 35.46 20.72 21.31
N CYS A 63 35.08 19.50 20.92
CA CYS A 63 35.83 18.28 21.23
C CYS A 63 35.47 17.19 20.22
N LYS A 64 36.22 16.10 20.18
CA LYS A 64 35.84 14.93 19.38
C LYS A 64 34.57 14.30 19.93
N LEU A 65 34.56 14.02 21.24
CA LEU A 65 33.52 13.23 21.89
C LEU A 65 33.47 13.52 23.39
N ILE A 66 32.27 13.70 23.93
CA ILE A 66 32.01 13.59 25.37
C ILE A 66 31.54 12.16 25.64
N ARG A 67 32.28 11.42 26.47
CA ARG A 67 31.94 10.06 26.90
C ARG A 67 31.51 10.08 28.37
N VAL A 68 30.26 9.72 28.62
CA VAL A 68 29.75 9.52 29.98
C VAL A 68 29.97 8.07 30.40
N VAL A 69 30.69 7.88 31.51
CA VAL A 69 31.01 6.56 32.06
C VAL A 69 29.74 5.88 32.62
N ALA A 70 29.76 4.55 32.66
CA ALA A 70 28.61 3.74 33.07
C ALA A 70 28.07 4.14 34.45
N GLY A 71 26.74 4.14 34.58
CA GLY A 71 26.05 4.41 35.86
C GLY A 71 25.95 5.88 36.25
N MET A 72 26.39 6.83 35.42
CA MET A 72 26.40 8.25 35.77
C MET A 72 25.09 8.95 35.39
N SER A 73 24.71 9.95 36.20
CA SER A 73 23.57 10.83 35.95
C SER A 73 24.03 12.26 35.66
N VAL A 74 23.99 12.71 34.40
CA VAL A 74 24.56 14.00 33.98
C VAL A 74 23.50 14.87 33.28
N THR A 75 23.41 16.13 33.71
CA THR A 75 22.54 17.13 33.07
C THR A 75 23.38 18.18 32.36
N PHE A 76 23.16 18.38 31.06
CA PHE A 76 23.76 19.44 30.25
C PHE A 76 22.72 20.54 30.00
N ILE A 77 23.06 21.80 30.32
CA ILE A 77 22.20 22.97 30.13
C ILE A 77 22.95 24.01 29.30
N ASP A 78 22.31 24.51 28.23
CA ASP A 78 22.82 25.57 27.35
C ASP A 78 24.13 25.20 26.61
N LEU A 79 24.33 23.91 26.34
CA LEU A 79 25.54 23.40 25.67
C LEU A 79 25.46 23.63 24.16
N ASN A 80 26.35 24.44 23.60
CA ASN A 80 26.59 24.52 22.15
C ASN A 80 27.87 23.73 21.80
N LEU A 81 27.71 22.46 21.43
CA LEU A 81 28.79 21.50 21.21
C LEU A 81 29.02 21.24 19.72
N LYS A 82 30.26 21.48 19.29
CA LYS A 82 30.83 20.90 18.08
C LYS A 82 31.54 19.59 18.41
N GLY A 83 30.87 18.46 18.19
CA GLY A 83 31.33 17.14 18.60
C GLY A 83 30.17 16.17 18.91
N GLY A 84 30.50 14.94 19.29
CA GLY A 84 29.51 13.93 19.68
C GLY A 84 29.37 13.77 21.19
N ILE A 85 28.27 13.15 21.63
CA ILE A 85 28.08 12.65 22.99
C ILE A 85 27.80 11.15 22.92
N CYS A 86 28.46 10.34 23.75
CA CYS A 86 28.09 8.95 23.93
C CYS A 86 27.97 8.57 25.40
N THR A 87 27.06 7.65 25.67
CA THR A 87 26.85 7.07 27.00
C THR A 87 27.33 5.63 27.02
N ASN A 88 27.90 5.20 28.14
CA ASN A 88 28.01 3.78 28.47
C ASN A 88 26.75 3.30 29.22
N THR A 89 26.69 1.99 29.48
CA THR A 89 25.60 1.27 30.12
C THR A 89 25.06 1.91 31.40
N ALA A 90 23.74 1.86 31.60
CA ALA A 90 23.02 2.29 32.80
C ALA A 90 23.18 3.78 33.19
N SER A 91 23.37 4.66 32.21
CA SER A 91 23.47 6.11 32.46
C SER A 91 22.11 6.81 32.38
N TYR A 92 21.99 7.96 33.06
CA TYR A 92 20.83 8.85 32.97
C TYR A 92 21.29 10.24 32.50
N ILE A 93 20.94 10.60 31.27
CA ILE A 93 21.38 11.88 30.69
C ILE A 93 20.19 12.81 30.49
N THR A 94 20.37 14.08 30.85
CA THR A 94 19.43 15.14 30.52
C THR A 94 20.14 16.22 29.70
N ILE A 95 19.55 16.66 28.59
CA ILE A 95 20.08 17.74 27.75
C ILE A 95 18.99 18.80 27.55
N LYS A 96 19.29 20.06 27.86
CA LYS A 96 18.32 21.16 27.78
C LYS A 96 18.89 22.37 27.06
N ASN A 97 18.06 23.01 26.22
CA ASN A 97 18.36 24.29 25.56
C ASN A 97 19.71 24.26 24.82
N SER A 98 20.05 23.13 24.22
CA SER A 98 21.40 22.86 23.72
C SER A 98 21.43 22.79 22.19
N ARG A 99 22.63 22.84 21.62
CA ARG A 99 22.89 22.59 20.20
C ARG A 99 24.08 21.65 20.09
N ILE A 100 23.90 20.52 19.40
CA ILE A 100 24.95 19.54 19.13
C ILE A 100 25.09 19.45 17.61
N HIS A 101 26.25 19.79 17.08
CA HIS A 101 26.45 19.85 15.63
C HIS A 101 27.82 19.35 15.21
N GLU A 102 27.93 18.94 13.94
CA GLU A 102 29.19 18.59 13.28
C GLU A 102 30.05 17.57 14.04
N ILE A 103 29.85 16.30 13.72
CA ILE A 103 30.70 15.22 14.23
C ILE A 103 32.13 15.31 13.66
N GLN A 104 33.12 15.00 14.51
CA GLN A 104 34.52 14.89 14.09
C GLN A 104 34.80 13.51 13.48
N SER A 105 35.92 13.38 12.75
CA SER A 105 36.30 12.13 12.09
C SER A 105 36.40 10.95 13.08
N GLY A 106 35.75 9.82 12.72
CA GLY A 106 35.69 8.60 13.53
C GLY A 106 34.66 8.62 14.67
N VAL A 107 33.67 9.50 14.59
CA VAL A 107 32.46 9.50 15.44
C VAL A 107 31.24 9.37 14.53
N ASP A 108 30.33 8.45 14.86
CA ASP A 108 29.23 8.09 13.97
C ASP A 108 27.91 8.84 14.27
N TYR A 109 27.78 9.39 15.48
CA TYR A 109 26.53 9.97 16.00
C TYR A 109 26.79 11.32 16.68
N LEU A 110 25.83 12.24 16.58
CA LEU A 110 25.79 13.43 17.46
C LEU A 110 25.46 13.00 18.89
N LEU A 111 24.60 11.99 19.06
CA LEU A 111 24.31 11.37 20.34
C LEU A 111 24.14 9.84 20.18
N ALA A 112 24.90 9.06 20.95
CA ALA A 112 24.76 7.60 21.00
C ALA A 112 24.43 7.12 22.41
N SER A 113 23.36 6.33 22.52
CA SER A 113 22.90 5.71 23.77
C SER A 113 23.06 4.20 23.74
N THR A 114 23.58 3.61 24.81
CA THR A 114 23.65 2.15 24.99
C THR A 114 23.11 1.80 26.37
N ASN A 115 22.03 1.02 26.43
CA ASN A 115 21.33 0.61 27.66
C ASN A 115 21.19 1.74 28.69
N SER A 116 20.73 2.91 28.24
CA SER A 116 20.68 4.13 29.03
C SER A 116 19.36 4.88 28.84
N ARG A 117 19.05 5.78 29.77
CA ARG A 117 17.89 6.67 29.68
C ARG A 117 18.34 8.09 29.37
N ILE A 118 17.77 8.69 28.34
CA ILE A 118 18.11 10.05 27.90
C ILE A 118 16.84 10.88 27.77
N GLU A 119 16.85 12.08 28.36
CA GLU A 119 15.79 13.08 28.25
C GLU A 119 16.33 14.36 27.62
N ILE A 120 15.69 14.81 26.55
CA ILE A 120 16.19 15.92 25.73
C ILE A 120 15.05 16.93 25.53
N GLU A 121 15.33 18.19 25.82
CA GLU A 121 14.36 19.28 25.73
C GLU A 121 14.96 20.49 24.98
N ASN A 122 14.19 21.10 24.08
CA ASN A 122 14.55 22.36 23.40
C ASN A 122 15.95 22.31 22.75
N THR A 123 16.29 21.21 22.10
CA THR A 123 17.66 20.95 21.63
C THR A 123 17.72 20.73 20.12
N ILE A 124 18.77 21.26 19.48
CA ILE A 124 19.02 21.12 18.04
C ILE A 124 20.19 20.17 17.80
N PHE A 125 19.99 19.16 16.96
CA PHE A 125 21.00 18.26 16.44
C PHE A 125 21.14 18.53 14.93
N GLU A 126 22.32 18.93 14.46
CA GLU A 126 22.47 19.24 13.03
C GLU A 126 23.83 18.93 12.41
N ASN A 127 23.82 18.71 11.09
CA ASN A 127 25.03 18.51 10.27
C ASN A 127 25.83 17.28 10.71
N SER A 128 25.18 16.11 10.74
CA SER A 128 25.89 14.85 10.94
C SER A 128 26.36 14.27 9.60
N MET A 129 27.62 13.86 9.53
CA MET A 129 28.18 13.15 8.38
C MET A 129 27.74 11.67 8.31
N LEU A 130 27.09 11.19 9.37
CA LEU A 130 26.48 9.86 9.46
C LEU A 130 25.12 10.04 10.15
N TYR A 131 24.93 9.49 11.34
CA TYR A 131 23.65 9.45 12.03
C TYR A 131 23.46 10.64 12.99
N GLY A 132 22.21 11.03 13.24
CA GLY A 132 21.90 12.04 14.26
C GLY A 132 22.00 11.46 15.67
N ILE A 133 20.97 10.72 16.07
CA ILE A 133 20.82 10.14 17.41
C ILE A 133 20.61 8.62 17.29
N SER A 134 21.34 7.83 18.08
CA SER A 134 21.07 6.39 18.23
C SER A 134 20.61 6.01 19.63
N ALA A 135 19.61 5.12 19.65
CA ALA A 135 19.18 4.38 20.83
C ALA A 135 19.48 2.89 20.60
N ASP A 136 20.52 2.39 21.25
CA ASP A 136 20.98 1.02 21.09
C ASP A 136 20.89 0.24 22.41
N ASP A 137 20.74 -1.08 22.30
CA ASP A 137 20.74 -2.04 23.41
C ASP A 137 19.84 -1.64 24.59
N SER A 138 18.53 -1.64 24.38
CA SER A 138 17.51 -1.36 25.39
C SER A 138 17.55 0.07 25.95
N SER A 139 18.02 1.03 25.15
CA SER A 139 18.00 2.44 25.51
C SER A 139 16.58 3.03 25.48
N ASN A 140 16.34 4.04 26.31
CA ASN A 140 15.10 4.82 26.32
C ASN A 140 15.39 6.30 26.12
N ILE A 141 15.04 6.84 24.96
CA ILE A 141 15.24 8.26 24.64
C ILE A 141 13.91 8.98 24.56
N THR A 142 13.80 10.13 25.22
CA THR A 142 12.66 11.05 25.11
C THR A 142 13.13 12.41 24.59
N LEU A 143 12.53 12.87 23.50
CA LEU A 143 12.80 14.15 22.84
C LEU A 143 11.55 15.05 22.91
N ARG A 144 11.71 16.31 23.34
CA ARG A 144 10.64 17.31 23.42
C ARG A 144 11.10 18.63 22.81
N ASN A 145 10.33 19.17 21.86
CA ASN A 145 10.67 20.42 21.18
C ASN A 145 12.10 20.41 20.59
N CYS A 146 12.46 19.31 19.94
CA CYS A 146 13.79 19.10 19.38
C CYS A 146 13.78 19.24 17.85
N LYS A 147 14.95 19.50 17.30
CA LYS A 147 15.18 19.48 15.85
C LYS A 147 16.34 18.57 15.52
N ILE A 148 16.16 17.68 14.54
CA ILE A 148 17.21 16.83 14.00
C ILE A 148 17.30 17.14 12.50
N ILE A 149 18.41 17.74 12.06
CA ILE A 149 18.50 18.38 10.75
C ILE A 149 19.78 17.98 10.00
N ASN A 150 19.65 17.69 8.71
CA ASN A 150 20.80 17.52 7.81
C ASN A 150 21.76 16.42 8.28
N CYS A 151 21.29 15.17 8.25
CA CYS A 151 22.10 13.98 8.54
C CYS A 151 22.38 13.21 7.23
N SER A 152 23.63 12.82 6.97
CA SER A 152 23.93 12.03 5.76
C SER A 152 23.43 10.58 5.83
N GLU A 153 23.17 10.07 7.03
CA GLU A 153 22.39 8.84 7.22
C GLU A 153 21.09 9.18 7.99
N ALA A 154 20.53 8.21 8.73
CA ALA A 154 19.30 8.45 9.48
C ALA A 154 19.49 9.46 10.62
N GLY A 155 18.52 10.37 10.78
CA GLY A 155 18.50 11.34 11.87
C GLY A 155 18.24 10.69 13.23
N LEU A 156 17.41 9.66 13.28
CA LEU A 156 17.06 8.96 14.53
C LEU A 156 16.99 7.44 14.32
N VAL A 157 17.79 6.71 15.07
CA VAL A 157 17.95 5.26 14.95
C VAL A 157 17.59 4.58 16.27
N ALA A 158 16.82 3.50 16.22
CA ALA A 158 16.54 2.65 17.36
C ALA A 158 16.81 1.18 17.05
N THR A 159 17.70 0.55 17.80
CA THR A 159 18.06 -0.86 17.66
C THR A 159 18.10 -1.58 19.01
N GLY A 160 18.06 -2.92 18.99
CA GLY A 160 18.29 -3.73 20.17
C GLY A 160 17.27 -3.54 21.28
N TYR A 161 15.97 -3.61 20.98
CA TYR A 161 14.88 -3.45 21.96
C TYR A 161 14.75 -2.03 22.56
N SER A 162 15.29 -1.02 21.86
CA SER A 162 15.26 0.35 22.34
C SER A 162 13.90 1.03 22.12
N LYS A 163 13.63 2.05 22.92
CA LYS A 163 12.38 2.82 22.90
C LYS A 163 12.68 4.29 22.74
N VAL A 164 12.00 4.93 21.80
CA VAL A 164 12.21 6.35 21.54
C VAL A 164 10.87 7.06 21.42
N PHE A 165 10.73 8.14 22.19
CA PHE A 165 9.53 8.95 22.29
C PHE A 165 9.86 10.37 21.84
N VAL A 166 9.10 10.91 20.90
CA VAL A 166 9.36 12.22 20.30
C VAL A 166 8.09 13.06 20.29
N TYR A 167 8.19 14.28 20.82
CA TYR A 167 7.07 15.19 20.99
C TYR A 167 7.42 16.57 20.44
N ASP A 168 6.49 17.20 19.72
CA ASP A 168 6.55 18.61 19.32
C ASP A 168 7.83 18.95 18.54
N SER A 169 8.31 18.06 17.68
CA SER A 169 9.66 18.10 17.13
C SER A 169 9.69 18.11 15.60
N LEU A 170 10.87 18.42 15.04
CA LEU A 170 11.14 18.39 13.61
C LEU A 170 12.28 17.42 13.29
N ILE A 171 12.07 16.55 12.31
CA ILE A 171 13.12 15.73 11.71
C ILE A 171 13.16 16.07 10.21
N ASP A 172 14.26 16.67 9.78
CA ASP A 172 14.37 17.33 8.47
C ASP A 172 15.68 16.95 7.78
N LYS A 173 15.58 16.57 6.51
CA LYS A 173 16.69 16.38 5.59
C LYS A 173 17.67 15.29 6.02
N SER A 174 17.53 14.11 5.39
CA SER A 174 18.56 13.09 5.40
C SER A 174 18.84 12.53 4.01
N ASP A 175 20.07 12.08 3.76
CA ASP A 175 20.44 11.44 2.47
C ASP A 175 19.93 9.99 2.37
N THR A 176 19.42 9.43 3.47
CA THR A 176 18.69 8.14 3.52
C THR A 176 17.30 8.30 4.12
N ASP A 177 16.93 7.50 5.12
CA ASP A 177 15.66 7.62 5.84
C ASP A 177 15.77 8.70 6.93
N LEU A 178 14.68 9.33 7.36
CA LEU A 178 14.77 10.26 8.51
C LEU A 178 14.88 9.50 9.82
N THR A 179 14.15 8.40 9.94
CA THR A 179 14.13 7.55 11.14
C THR A 179 14.08 6.07 10.78
N PHE A 180 14.75 5.25 11.60
CA PHE A 180 14.91 3.81 11.36
C PHE A 180 14.78 3.02 12.68
N ALA A 181 13.89 2.03 12.72
CA ALA A 181 13.77 1.09 13.83
C ALA A 181 13.95 -0.36 13.37
N ASP A 182 14.77 -1.10 14.11
CA ASP A 182 15.06 -2.51 13.87
C ASP A 182 15.17 -3.27 15.21
N THR A 183 15.11 -4.59 15.14
CA THR A 183 15.39 -5.52 16.24
C THR A 183 14.47 -5.25 17.42
N ARG A 184 13.15 -5.32 17.16
CA ARG A 184 12.07 -5.18 18.17
C ARG A 184 12.12 -3.86 18.93
N SER A 185 12.48 -2.78 18.24
CA SER A 185 12.52 -1.44 18.82
C SER A 185 11.17 -0.72 18.68
N GLN A 186 10.99 0.36 19.43
CA GLN A 186 9.72 1.10 19.48
C GLN A 186 9.95 2.58 19.21
N PHE A 187 9.15 3.12 18.29
CA PHE A 187 8.98 4.55 18.11
C PHE A 187 7.57 5.02 18.47
N VAL A 188 7.51 6.14 19.18
CA VAL A 188 6.27 6.90 19.41
C VAL A 188 6.51 8.36 19.07
N PHE A 189 5.75 8.88 18.12
CA PHE A 189 5.80 10.27 17.67
C PHE A 189 4.46 10.96 17.90
N SER A 190 4.50 12.20 18.40
CA SER A 190 3.32 13.04 18.59
C SER A 190 3.64 14.48 18.24
N ASN A 191 2.81 15.09 17.39
CA ASN A 191 3.02 16.46 16.92
C ASN A 191 4.42 16.66 16.31
N THR A 192 4.80 15.76 15.41
CA THR A 192 6.13 15.76 14.78
C THR A 192 6.02 16.07 13.29
N GLU A 193 6.93 16.89 12.78
CA GLU A 193 7.09 17.12 11.35
C GLU A 193 8.26 16.30 10.80
N PHE A 194 8.01 15.58 9.70
CA PHE A 194 9.00 14.80 8.94
C PHE A 194 9.09 15.33 7.53
N LYS A 195 10.26 15.81 7.11
CA LYS A 195 10.40 16.33 5.75
C LYS A 195 11.77 16.14 5.12
N ASN A 196 11.78 16.14 3.79
CA ASN A 196 12.99 16.11 2.96
C ASN A 196 13.87 14.85 3.10
N ALA A 197 13.28 13.67 3.36
CA ALA A 197 14.01 12.41 3.23
C ALA A 197 14.37 12.13 1.76
N GLN A 198 15.62 11.77 1.46
CA GLN A 198 15.99 11.24 0.13
C GLN A 198 15.52 9.78 -0.07
N GLN A 199 15.23 9.07 1.02
CA GLN A 199 14.45 7.83 1.03
C GLN A 199 13.12 8.04 1.76
N THR A 200 12.87 7.34 2.86
CA THR A 200 11.59 7.31 3.57
C THR A 200 11.64 8.18 4.83
N ALA A 201 10.54 8.76 5.28
CA ALA A 201 10.54 9.41 6.58
C ALA A 201 10.73 8.42 7.74
N ILE A 202 10.00 7.30 7.72
CA ILE A 202 10.09 6.28 8.77
C ILE A 202 10.21 4.90 8.13
N PHE A 203 11.28 4.18 8.49
CA PHE A 203 11.49 2.78 8.14
C PHE A 203 11.38 1.90 9.40
N ILE A 204 10.49 0.90 9.37
CA ILE A 204 10.23 -0.01 10.49
C ILE A 204 10.49 -1.45 10.05
N ASN A 205 11.33 -2.16 10.81
CA ASN A 205 11.75 -3.52 10.48
C ASN A 205 11.83 -4.46 11.69
N ALA A 206 11.84 -5.77 11.43
CA ALA A 206 12.21 -6.83 12.37
C ALA A 206 11.39 -6.80 13.68
N ASN A 207 10.07 -6.86 13.55
CA ASN A 207 9.09 -6.82 14.64
C ASN A 207 9.19 -5.56 15.50
N SER A 208 9.61 -4.44 14.91
CA SER A 208 9.58 -3.14 15.58
C SER A 208 8.18 -2.54 15.54
N THR A 209 7.93 -1.56 16.41
CA THR A 209 6.60 -0.97 16.59
C THR A 209 6.62 0.54 16.35
N LEU A 210 5.53 1.07 15.81
CA LEU A 210 5.40 2.49 15.48
C LEU A 210 4.02 3.01 15.85
N LYS A 211 3.97 4.11 16.60
CA LYS A 211 2.77 4.94 16.74
C LYS A 211 3.08 6.38 16.38
N VAL A 212 2.34 6.95 15.44
CA VAL A 212 2.44 8.35 15.02
C VAL A 212 1.09 9.03 15.20
N THR A 213 1.07 10.17 15.89
CA THR A 213 -0.15 10.94 16.12
C THR A 213 0.02 12.41 15.78
N ASN A 214 -1.01 13.04 15.22
CA ASN A 214 -1.08 14.49 14.97
C ASN A 214 0.15 15.04 14.22
N SER A 215 0.66 14.31 13.23
CA SER A 215 1.97 14.57 12.63
C SER A 215 1.88 14.79 11.13
N LYS A 216 2.94 15.35 10.54
CA LYS A 216 2.96 15.74 9.14
C LYS A 216 4.20 15.23 8.43
N PHE A 217 3.99 14.67 7.24
CA PHE A 217 5.02 14.17 6.33
C PHE A 217 5.00 15.02 5.06
N THR A 218 6.14 15.58 4.65
CA THR A 218 6.20 16.45 3.47
C THR A 218 7.49 16.28 2.70
N ASP A 219 7.40 16.17 1.37
CA ASP A 219 8.57 16.15 0.47
C ASP A 219 9.55 14.99 0.74
N ASN A 220 9.02 13.79 1.06
CA ASN A 220 9.83 12.58 1.28
C ASN A 220 9.86 11.73 0.01
N HIS A 221 11.04 11.43 -0.50
CA HIS A 221 11.21 10.91 -1.86
C HIS A 221 10.65 9.49 -2.03
N LYS A 222 10.99 8.52 -1.18
CA LYS A 222 10.41 7.16 -1.21
C LYS A 222 9.11 7.01 -0.39
N GLY A 223 8.60 8.09 0.19
CA GLY A 223 7.34 8.11 0.93
C GLY A 223 7.48 8.39 2.43
N ALA A 224 6.35 8.30 3.14
CA ALA A 224 6.28 8.59 4.57
C ALA A 224 6.65 7.37 5.42
N LEU A 225 6.18 6.19 5.02
CA LEU A 225 6.32 4.98 5.82
C LEU A 225 6.64 3.77 4.95
N ALA A 226 7.68 3.03 5.33
CA ALA A 226 7.99 1.70 4.82
C ALA A 226 8.04 0.74 6.00
N VAL A 227 7.22 -0.31 5.96
CA VAL A 227 7.13 -1.32 7.01
C VAL A 227 7.47 -2.69 6.44
N HIS A 228 8.46 -3.32 7.04
CA HIS A 228 8.89 -4.68 6.71
C HIS A 228 8.83 -5.57 7.96
N GLN A 229 8.30 -6.80 7.82
CA GLN A 229 8.33 -7.82 8.88
C GLN A 229 7.90 -7.30 10.26
N SER A 230 6.87 -6.43 10.30
CA SER A 230 6.44 -5.72 11.51
C SER A 230 4.94 -5.48 11.49
N PHE A 231 4.27 -5.73 12.62
CA PHE A 231 2.80 -5.89 12.65
C PHE A 231 2.05 -4.91 13.57
N GLU A 232 2.78 -4.05 14.28
CA GLU A 232 2.21 -3.05 15.20
C GLU A 232 2.61 -1.63 14.74
N THR A 233 2.05 -1.19 13.61
CA THR A 233 2.24 0.18 13.11
C THR A 233 0.91 0.93 13.01
N GLU A 234 0.88 2.17 13.49
CA GLU A 234 -0.34 2.99 13.53
C GLU A 234 -0.03 4.46 13.22
N LEU A 235 -0.80 5.04 12.29
CA LEU A 235 -0.85 6.49 12.03
C LEU A 235 -2.25 7.02 12.34
N GLU A 236 -2.32 8.04 13.18
CA GLU A 236 -3.57 8.69 13.59
C GLU A 236 -3.49 10.21 13.41
N ASN A 237 -4.49 10.81 12.74
CA ASN A 237 -4.58 12.27 12.55
C ASN A 237 -3.33 12.83 11.84
N CYS A 238 -2.94 12.22 10.71
CA CYS A 238 -1.70 12.57 10.01
C CYS A 238 -1.95 13.10 8.59
N ASP A 239 -1.11 14.03 8.16
CA ASP A 239 -1.06 14.53 6.78
C ASP A 239 0.19 14.03 6.07
N ILE A 240 0.04 13.41 4.90
CA ILE A 240 1.14 12.99 4.02
C ILE A 240 1.02 13.72 2.69
N ILE A 241 2.02 14.54 2.35
CA ILE A 241 1.94 15.46 1.22
C ILE A 241 3.21 15.35 0.37
N ASN A 242 3.02 15.27 -0.95
CA ASN A 242 4.10 15.34 -1.92
C ASN A 242 5.19 14.26 -1.72
N SER A 243 4.82 13.00 -1.94
CA SER A 243 5.77 11.88 -1.93
C SER A 243 6.26 11.58 -3.35
N GLY A 244 7.55 11.35 -3.51
CA GLY A 244 8.18 11.02 -4.80
C GLY A 244 7.89 9.60 -5.30
N ASP A 245 7.39 8.73 -4.43
CA ASP A 245 6.98 7.35 -4.70
C ASP A 245 5.75 7.01 -3.83
N THR A 246 5.59 5.75 -3.44
CA THR A 246 4.50 5.22 -2.64
C THR A 246 4.49 5.82 -1.23
N CYS A 247 3.38 6.43 -0.83
CA CYS A 247 3.28 7.15 0.45
C CYS A 247 3.40 6.20 1.67
N VAL A 248 2.74 5.04 1.65
CA VAL A 248 2.86 3.97 2.67
C VAL A 248 3.09 2.62 1.98
N LEU A 249 4.23 1.99 2.23
CA LEU A 249 4.59 0.69 1.68
C LEU A 249 4.61 -0.38 2.78
N LEU A 250 3.89 -1.48 2.57
CA LEU A 250 3.88 -2.64 3.47
C LEU A 250 4.37 -3.88 2.73
N ASP A 251 5.35 -4.56 3.33
CA ASP A 251 5.89 -5.83 2.85
C ASP A 251 6.01 -6.81 4.02
N ASP A 252 5.20 -7.88 4.02
CA ASP A 252 5.02 -8.79 5.16
C ASP A 252 4.79 -8.04 6.49
N ALA A 253 3.84 -7.10 6.48
CA ALA A 253 3.64 -6.14 7.54
C ALA A 253 2.16 -5.80 7.79
N GLN A 254 1.88 -5.17 8.93
CA GLN A 254 0.54 -4.66 9.23
C GLN A 254 0.55 -3.18 9.63
N THR A 255 -0.46 -2.44 9.18
CA THR A 255 -0.68 -1.05 9.59
C THR A 255 -2.15 -0.72 9.88
N ILE A 256 -2.34 0.25 10.76
CA ILE A 256 -3.62 0.90 11.04
C ILE A 256 -3.52 2.38 10.65
N LEU A 257 -4.43 2.84 9.79
CA LEU A 257 -4.56 4.24 9.40
C LEU A 257 -5.91 4.77 9.86
N ASN A 258 -5.89 5.79 10.71
CA ASN A 258 -7.10 6.44 11.21
C ASN A 258 -7.04 7.95 11.00
N ASN A 259 -8.01 8.51 10.27
CA ASN A 259 -8.05 9.95 9.96
C ASN A 259 -6.74 10.46 9.33
N VAL A 260 -6.29 9.79 8.27
CA VAL A 260 -5.07 10.16 7.52
C VAL A 260 -5.46 10.78 6.18
N TYR A 261 -4.83 11.90 5.83
CA TYR A 261 -4.97 12.54 4.53
C TYR A 261 -3.67 12.40 3.73
N MET A 262 -3.75 11.72 2.58
CA MET A 262 -2.62 11.53 1.67
C MET A 262 -2.90 12.25 0.36
N ARG A 263 -1.98 13.12 -0.07
CA ARG A 263 -2.14 13.82 -1.35
C ARG A 263 -0.85 14.03 -2.13
N LYS A 264 -0.98 14.08 -3.46
CA LYS A 264 0.14 14.30 -4.39
C LYS A 264 1.20 13.20 -4.24
N CYS A 265 0.78 11.94 -4.31
CA CYS A 265 1.69 10.80 -4.28
C CYS A 265 2.12 10.46 -5.73
N ASN A 266 3.41 10.50 -6.04
CA ASN A 266 3.90 10.09 -7.35
C ASN A 266 3.88 8.55 -7.53
N GLY A 267 3.89 7.79 -6.43
CA GLY A 267 3.55 6.37 -6.36
C GLY A 267 2.08 6.13 -5.94
N ASN A 268 1.80 5.00 -5.30
CA ASN A 268 0.51 4.74 -4.64
C ASN A 268 0.34 5.59 -3.37
N CYS A 269 -0.88 5.77 -2.86
CA CYS A 269 -1.02 6.27 -1.49
C CYS A 269 -0.67 5.17 -0.48
N LEU A 270 -1.19 3.96 -0.68
CA LEU A 270 -0.75 2.78 0.06
C LEU A 270 -0.63 1.57 -0.87
N ASN A 271 0.46 0.82 -0.71
CA ASN A 271 0.67 -0.47 -1.35
C ASN A 271 0.98 -1.53 -0.28
N ALA A 272 0.11 -2.52 -0.18
CA ALA A 272 0.29 -3.68 0.68
C ALA A 272 0.58 -4.92 -0.16
N SER A 273 1.71 -5.59 0.09
CA SER A 273 2.11 -6.83 -0.59
C SER A 273 2.58 -7.91 0.38
N SER A 274 2.86 -9.10 -0.13
CA SER A 274 3.50 -10.19 0.62
C SER A 274 2.75 -10.54 1.91
N HIS A 275 1.45 -10.81 1.82
CA HIS A 275 0.58 -11.14 2.96
C HIS A 275 0.38 -10.00 3.99
N SER A 276 0.72 -8.76 3.63
CA SER A 276 0.49 -7.59 4.49
C SER A 276 -0.99 -7.34 4.79
N ALA A 277 -1.28 -6.67 5.90
CA ALA A 277 -2.63 -6.26 6.30
C ALA A 277 -2.74 -4.74 6.51
N ALA A 278 -3.79 -4.11 5.98
CA ALA A 278 -4.08 -2.71 6.29
C ALA A 278 -5.52 -2.52 6.80
N PHE A 279 -5.65 -1.83 7.92
CA PHE A 279 -6.93 -1.40 8.49
C PHE A 279 -7.05 0.11 8.36
N ILE A 280 -7.97 0.57 7.53
CA ILE A 280 -8.04 1.96 7.07
C ILE A 280 -9.43 2.52 7.39
N LYS A 281 -9.46 3.60 8.16
CA LYS A 281 -10.71 4.23 8.59
C LYS A 281 -10.64 5.75 8.56
N ASP A 282 -11.71 6.38 8.10
CA ASP A 282 -11.89 7.84 8.11
C ASP A 282 -10.78 8.58 7.32
N CYS A 283 -10.20 7.94 6.31
CA CYS A 283 -9.06 8.47 5.54
C CYS A 283 -9.48 9.13 4.21
N HIS A 284 -8.64 10.04 3.71
CA HIS A 284 -8.80 10.66 2.40
C HIS A 284 -7.53 10.49 1.57
N PHE A 285 -7.69 10.00 0.34
CA PHE A 285 -6.61 9.76 -0.61
C PHE A 285 -6.88 10.54 -1.89
N GLU A 286 -5.96 11.41 -2.28
CA GLU A 286 -6.16 12.35 -3.38
C GLU A 286 -4.90 12.47 -4.25
N GLU A 287 -5.06 12.56 -5.57
CA GLU A 287 -3.95 12.90 -6.50
C GLU A 287 -2.78 11.91 -6.44
N SER A 288 -2.88 10.81 -7.21
CA SER A 288 -1.81 9.82 -7.38
C SER A 288 -1.59 9.45 -8.85
N GLN A 289 -0.35 9.15 -9.24
CA GLN A 289 -0.03 8.60 -10.58
C GLN A 289 -0.48 7.14 -10.73
N TRP A 290 -0.42 6.39 -9.64
CA TRP A 290 -0.74 4.97 -9.56
C TRP A 290 -2.07 4.78 -8.80
N PRO A 291 -2.48 3.55 -8.45
CA PRO A 291 -3.68 3.38 -7.66
C PRO A 291 -3.56 4.05 -6.29
N LEU A 292 -4.63 4.68 -5.80
CA LEU A 292 -4.61 5.27 -4.46
C LEU A 292 -4.35 4.16 -3.42
N LEU A 293 -5.09 3.05 -3.49
CA LEU A 293 -4.80 1.85 -2.70
C LEU A 293 -4.53 0.65 -3.59
N ALA A 294 -3.52 -0.13 -3.21
CA ALA A 294 -3.22 -1.42 -3.80
C ALA A 294 -3.08 -2.50 -2.71
N PHE A 295 -3.89 -3.55 -2.80
CA PHE A 295 -3.72 -4.80 -2.06
C PHE A 295 -3.26 -5.87 -3.04
N CYS A 296 -2.04 -6.36 -2.87
CA CYS A 296 -1.41 -7.31 -3.77
C CYS A 296 -0.90 -8.55 -3.04
N ASP A 297 -0.78 -9.67 -3.77
CA ASP A 297 0.00 -10.84 -3.38
C ASP A 297 -0.27 -11.34 -1.95
N GLY A 298 -1.51 -11.77 -1.72
CA GLY A 298 -1.95 -12.28 -0.42
C GLY A 298 -2.32 -11.20 0.60
N ALA A 299 -2.13 -9.92 0.28
CA ALA A 299 -2.49 -8.84 1.21
C ALA A 299 -4.00 -8.83 1.54
N MET A 300 -4.30 -8.41 2.77
CA MET A 300 -5.64 -8.29 3.33
C MET A 300 -5.97 -6.82 3.64
N GLY A 301 -7.25 -6.47 3.64
CA GLY A 301 -7.65 -5.08 3.82
C GLY A 301 -9.04 -4.91 4.41
N TYR A 302 -9.19 -3.98 5.34
CA TYR A 302 -10.50 -3.48 5.78
C TYR A 302 -10.48 -1.96 5.64
N VAL A 303 -11.32 -1.44 4.74
CA VAL A 303 -11.34 -0.03 4.36
C VAL A 303 -12.74 0.51 4.59
N SER A 304 -12.89 1.47 5.50
CA SER A 304 -14.21 2.01 5.86
C SER A 304 -14.22 3.54 5.94
N HIS A 305 -15.34 4.16 5.55
CA HIS A 305 -15.55 5.61 5.69
C HIS A 305 -14.48 6.48 4.98
N CYS A 306 -13.95 5.99 3.86
CA CYS A 306 -12.86 6.66 3.14
C CYS A 306 -13.30 7.37 1.87
N ILE A 307 -12.50 8.37 1.46
CA ILE A 307 -12.68 9.11 0.21
C ILE A 307 -11.45 8.89 -0.69
N PHE A 308 -11.69 8.58 -1.96
CA PHE A 308 -10.68 8.36 -2.99
C PHE A 308 -10.96 9.27 -4.19
N GLU A 309 -10.03 10.16 -4.51
CA GLU A 309 -10.20 11.14 -5.59
C GLU A 309 -8.94 11.27 -6.47
N LYS A 310 -9.14 11.46 -7.78
CA LYS A 310 -8.08 11.90 -8.71
C LYS A 310 -6.88 10.93 -8.79
N SER A 311 -7.12 9.68 -9.14
CA SER A 311 -6.03 8.79 -9.59
C SER A 311 -5.84 8.91 -11.10
N LEU A 312 -4.58 8.97 -11.56
CA LEU A 312 -4.23 8.82 -12.97
C LEU A 312 -4.20 7.36 -13.42
N MET A 313 -4.51 6.43 -12.52
CA MET A 313 -4.82 5.03 -12.81
C MET A 313 -6.17 4.66 -12.18
N SER A 314 -6.20 3.85 -11.12
CA SER A 314 -7.43 3.36 -10.49
C SER A 314 -7.59 3.88 -9.06
N GLY A 315 -8.81 3.93 -8.53
CA GLY A 315 -9.03 4.27 -7.11
C GLY A 315 -8.45 3.20 -6.19
N VAL A 316 -8.98 1.98 -6.28
CA VAL A 316 -8.55 0.82 -5.50
C VAL A 316 -8.26 -0.36 -6.41
N ILE A 317 -7.12 -1.01 -6.21
CA ILE A 317 -6.78 -2.29 -6.85
C ILE A 317 -6.64 -3.39 -5.81
N VAL A 318 -7.28 -4.53 -6.08
CA VAL A 318 -7.09 -5.78 -5.34
C VAL A 318 -6.60 -6.84 -6.32
N ARG A 319 -5.41 -7.39 -6.11
CA ARG A 319 -4.74 -8.27 -7.08
C ARG A 319 -4.06 -9.47 -6.43
N SER A 320 -4.46 -10.67 -6.80
CA SER A 320 -3.94 -11.90 -6.18
C SER A 320 -4.06 -11.87 -4.64
N SER A 321 -5.13 -11.26 -4.14
CA SER A 321 -5.38 -11.02 -2.71
C SER A 321 -6.70 -11.67 -2.31
N ASN A 322 -6.86 -11.92 -1.01
CA ASN A 322 -8.08 -12.50 -0.47
C ASN A 322 -8.52 -11.70 0.76
N ARG A 323 -9.84 -11.64 1.03
CA ARG A 323 -10.40 -10.98 2.22
C ARG A 323 -10.12 -9.48 2.28
N VAL A 324 -10.47 -8.76 1.20
CA VAL A 324 -10.53 -7.30 1.22
C VAL A 324 -11.99 -6.87 1.32
N VAL A 325 -12.29 -6.01 2.30
CA VAL A 325 -13.59 -5.39 2.50
C VAL A 325 -13.46 -3.88 2.30
N ILE A 326 -14.31 -3.33 1.44
CA ILE A 326 -14.40 -1.90 1.16
C ILE A 326 -15.84 -1.47 1.47
N GLU A 327 -16.02 -0.61 2.46
CA GLU A 327 -17.34 -0.24 2.95
C GLU A 327 -17.50 1.25 3.20
N ASP A 328 -18.70 1.77 2.95
CA ASP A 328 -19.05 3.16 3.26
C ASP A 328 -18.08 4.19 2.64
N CYS A 329 -17.52 3.86 1.47
CA CYS A 329 -16.50 4.66 0.78
C CYS A 329 -17.04 5.43 -0.42
N ILE A 330 -16.33 6.49 -0.82
CA ILE A 330 -16.57 7.25 -2.06
C ILE A 330 -15.33 7.17 -2.93
N ILE A 331 -15.45 6.62 -4.14
CA ILE A 331 -14.36 6.45 -5.09
C ILE A 331 -14.71 7.14 -6.40
N ARG A 332 -13.89 8.13 -6.81
CA ARG A 332 -14.21 8.90 -8.00
C ARG A 332 -13.04 9.59 -8.69
N THR A 333 -13.29 10.03 -9.93
CA THR A 333 -12.32 10.80 -10.73
C THR A 333 -11.05 9.99 -10.94
N CYS A 334 -11.18 8.75 -11.43
CA CYS A 334 -10.05 7.87 -11.71
C CYS A 334 -9.89 7.68 -13.22
N ALA A 335 -8.68 7.81 -13.74
CA ALA A 335 -8.44 7.76 -15.19
C ALA A 335 -8.67 6.36 -15.78
N GLU A 336 -8.71 5.30 -14.98
CA GLU A 336 -9.04 3.96 -15.47
C GLU A 336 -10.32 3.42 -14.84
N ALA A 337 -10.22 2.86 -13.63
CA ALA A 337 -11.33 2.25 -12.92
C ALA A 337 -11.46 2.79 -11.49
N GLY A 338 -12.67 2.77 -10.94
CA GLY A 338 -12.89 3.15 -9.55
C GLY A 338 -12.32 2.06 -8.64
N THR A 339 -12.82 0.84 -8.84
CA THR A 339 -12.28 -0.35 -8.19
C THR A 339 -12.01 -1.43 -9.22
N ARG A 340 -10.82 -2.04 -9.16
CA ARG A 340 -10.43 -3.16 -10.02
C ARG A 340 -10.00 -4.36 -9.17
N VAL A 341 -10.65 -5.49 -9.39
CA VAL A 341 -10.38 -6.75 -8.70
C VAL A 341 -9.88 -7.79 -9.70
N ILE A 342 -8.68 -8.33 -9.45
CA ILE A 342 -7.94 -9.19 -10.38
C ILE A 342 -7.48 -10.45 -9.64
N ASN A 343 -7.83 -11.64 -10.13
CA ASN A 343 -7.39 -12.91 -9.54
C ASN A 343 -7.54 -12.97 -8.01
N SER A 344 -8.66 -12.49 -7.49
CA SER A 344 -8.88 -12.30 -6.06
C SER A 344 -10.21 -12.88 -5.62
N LYS A 345 -10.26 -13.46 -4.42
CA LYS A 345 -11.47 -14.14 -3.91
C LYS A 345 -11.89 -13.60 -2.55
N ASN A 346 -13.17 -13.75 -2.22
CA ASN A 346 -13.77 -13.25 -0.97
C ASN A 346 -13.59 -11.73 -0.82
N ILE A 347 -13.86 -10.98 -1.89
CA ILE A 347 -13.81 -9.52 -1.88
C ILE A 347 -15.23 -9.00 -1.69
N THR A 348 -15.43 -8.09 -0.75
CA THR A 348 -16.74 -7.47 -0.46
C THR A 348 -16.65 -5.97 -0.64
N ILE A 349 -17.58 -5.42 -1.44
CA ILE A 349 -17.74 -3.97 -1.62
C ILE A 349 -19.17 -3.63 -1.22
N ARG A 350 -19.35 -2.86 -0.15
CA ARG A 350 -20.69 -2.56 0.38
C ARG A 350 -20.90 -1.08 0.66
N ASN A 351 -22.12 -0.56 0.50
CA ASN A 351 -22.45 0.83 0.81
C ASN A 351 -21.53 1.89 0.13
N CYS A 352 -20.92 1.54 -1.01
CA CYS A 352 -19.94 2.41 -1.66
C CYS A 352 -20.59 3.26 -2.76
N CYS A 353 -19.97 4.41 -3.04
CA CYS A 353 -20.29 5.26 -4.19
C CYS A 353 -19.10 5.27 -5.15
N ILE A 354 -19.22 4.69 -6.34
CA ILE A 354 -18.12 4.51 -7.30
C ILE A 354 -18.48 5.16 -8.64
N GLY A 355 -17.62 6.03 -9.18
CA GLY A 355 -18.01 6.76 -10.38
C GLY A 355 -17.00 7.73 -10.96
N ASP A 356 -17.39 8.46 -12.02
CA ASP A 356 -16.53 9.41 -12.74
C ASP A 356 -15.16 8.80 -13.14
N THR A 357 -15.19 7.72 -13.91
CA THR A 357 -14.01 7.00 -14.40
C THR A 357 -13.96 6.95 -15.92
N GLN A 358 -12.86 6.48 -16.52
CA GLN A 358 -12.79 6.42 -17.99
C GLN A 358 -13.32 5.08 -18.56
N TYR A 359 -12.96 3.94 -17.95
CA TYR A 359 -13.28 2.61 -18.46
C TYR A 359 -14.47 1.99 -17.70
N GLY A 360 -14.23 1.08 -16.75
CA GLY A 360 -15.25 0.60 -15.83
C GLY A 360 -15.31 1.42 -14.54
N ALA A 361 -16.48 1.67 -13.95
CA ALA A 361 -16.52 2.15 -12.57
C ALA A 361 -16.09 1.02 -11.61
N LEU A 362 -16.62 -0.18 -11.82
CA LEU A 362 -16.17 -1.43 -11.19
C LEU A 362 -15.71 -2.43 -12.25
N GLU A 363 -14.50 -2.95 -12.09
CA GLU A 363 -13.95 -4.01 -12.96
C GLU A 363 -13.59 -5.25 -12.14
N VAL A 364 -14.11 -6.41 -12.57
CA VAL A 364 -13.85 -7.70 -11.93
C VAL A 364 -13.35 -8.69 -12.98
N CYS A 365 -12.13 -9.19 -12.82
CA CYS A 365 -11.48 -10.00 -13.83
C CYS A 365 -10.58 -11.11 -13.29
N ASP A 366 -10.14 -11.96 -14.20
CA ASP A 366 -9.13 -13.01 -14.00
C ASP A 366 -9.52 -14.01 -12.90
N LEU A 367 -10.65 -14.70 -13.06
CA LEU A 367 -11.15 -15.70 -12.10
C LEU A 367 -11.47 -15.15 -10.69
N SER A 368 -11.65 -13.83 -10.57
CA SER A 368 -12.06 -13.20 -9.30
C SER A 368 -13.47 -13.60 -8.88
N ASP A 369 -13.72 -13.56 -7.58
CA ASP A 369 -15.01 -13.82 -6.93
C ASP A 369 -15.31 -12.69 -5.94
N VAL A 370 -16.32 -11.88 -6.29
CA VAL A 370 -16.61 -10.60 -5.64
C VAL A 370 -18.08 -10.49 -5.31
N ASN A 371 -18.38 -10.03 -4.10
CA ASN A 371 -19.71 -9.64 -3.67
C ASN A 371 -19.83 -8.11 -3.57
N VAL A 372 -20.88 -7.55 -4.18
CA VAL A 372 -21.17 -6.11 -4.17
C VAL A 372 -22.59 -5.90 -3.69
N GLU A 373 -22.77 -5.06 -2.68
CA GLU A 373 -24.10 -4.81 -2.11
C GLU A 373 -24.32 -3.34 -1.77
N ASP A 374 -25.56 -2.88 -1.93
CA ASP A 374 -25.99 -1.55 -1.46
C ASP A 374 -25.12 -0.39 -2.01
N CYS A 375 -24.59 -0.54 -3.23
CA CYS A 375 -23.68 0.42 -3.86
C CYS A 375 -24.37 1.31 -4.89
N ILE A 376 -23.87 2.53 -5.02
CA ILE A 376 -24.21 3.46 -6.11
C ILE A 376 -23.03 3.50 -7.08
N ILE A 377 -23.26 3.06 -8.31
CA ILE A 377 -22.30 3.14 -9.41
C ILE A 377 -22.79 4.21 -10.38
N ALA A 378 -22.13 5.36 -10.45
CA ALA A 378 -22.71 6.54 -11.10
C ALA A 378 -21.71 7.37 -11.91
N GLY A 379 -22.20 8.19 -12.83
CA GLY A 379 -21.40 9.20 -13.52
C GLY A 379 -20.82 8.70 -14.85
N GLY A 380 -19.78 9.39 -15.34
CA GLY A 380 -19.16 9.02 -16.62
C GLY A 380 -18.27 7.80 -16.45
N ALA A 381 -18.49 6.77 -17.27
CA ALA A 381 -17.59 5.66 -17.54
C ALA A 381 -17.98 5.02 -18.89
N ALA A 382 -17.10 4.27 -19.54
CA ALA A 382 -17.51 3.45 -20.68
C ALA A 382 -18.55 2.41 -20.24
N HIS A 383 -18.33 1.77 -19.09
CA HIS A 383 -19.22 0.77 -18.50
C HIS A 383 -19.41 1.01 -17.00
N GLY A 384 -20.61 0.79 -16.47
CA GLY A 384 -20.83 0.84 -15.02
C GLY A 384 -20.09 -0.30 -14.32
N ILE A 385 -20.42 -1.54 -14.71
CA ILE A 385 -19.77 -2.76 -14.25
C ILE A 385 -19.18 -3.50 -15.45
N ASN A 386 -17.92 -3.91 -15.37
CA ASN A 386 -17.28 -4.76 -16.37
C ASN A 386 -16.76 -6.05 -15.73
N VAL A 387 -17.23 -7.21 -16.19
CA VAL A 387 -16.87 -8.53 -15.65
C VAL A 387 -16.31 -9.41 -16.77
N PHE A 388 -15.08 -9.89 -16.60
CA PHE A 388 -14.39 -10.60 -17.68
C PHE A 388 -13.39 -11.65 -17.22
N THR A 389 -12.82 -12.38 -18.19
CA THR A 389 -11.76 -13.38 -18.00
C THR A 389 -12.06 -14.39 -16.90
N GLY A 390 -13.27 -14.95 -16.94
CA GLY A 390 -13.68 -15.98 -16.01
C GLY A 390 -14.03 -15.49 -14.60
N ALA A 391 -14.13 -14.18 -14.36
CA ALA A 391 -14.61 -13.67 -13.08
C ALA A 391 -16.09 -14.03 -12.82
N VAL A 392 -16.43 -14.05 -11.53
CA VAL A 392 -17.80 -14.20 -11.02
C VAL A 392 -18.10 -12.99 -10.14
N LEU A 393 -19.22 -12.32 -10.43
CA LEU A 393 -19.70 -11.18 -9.65
C LEU A 393 -21.10 -11.46 -9.13
N HIS A 394 -21.26 -11.32 -7.81
CA HIS A 394 -22.55 -11.23 -7.15
C HIS A 394 -22.83 -9.76 -6.84
N VAL A 395 -23.94 -9.23 -7.34
CA VAL A 395 -24.32 -7.82 -7.12
C VAL A 395 -25.76 -7.72 -6.67
N THR A 396 -26.01 -7.06 -5.54
CA THR A 396 -27.36 -6.97 -4.97
C THR A 396 -27.68 -5.56 -4.48
N ARG A 397 -28.94 -5.12 -4.63
CA ARG A 397 -29.43 -3.82 -4.11
C ARG A 397 -28.59 -2.61 -4.55
N CYS A 398 -28.10 -2.63 -5.78
CA CYS A 398 -27.24 -1.57 -6.31
C CYS A 398 -27.98 -0.66 -7.29
N GLN A 399 -27.52 0.59 -7.42
CA GLN A 399 -27.99 1.51 -8.44
C GLN A 399 -26.88 1.76 -9.46
N LEU A 400 -27.18 1.61 -10.75
CA LEU A 400 -26.26 1.99 -11.82
C LEU A 400 -26.86 3.18 -12.57
N ILE A 401 -26.17 4.32 -12.54
CA ILE A 401 -26.67 5.60 -13.01
C ILE A 401 -25.71 6.18 -14.06
N GLY A 402 -26.17 6.28 -15.30
CA GLY A 402 -25.36 6.67 -16.46
C GLY A 402 -24.89 8.14 -16.47
N PRO A 403 -24.27 8.58 -17.58
CA PRO A 403 -24.25 7.91 -18.88
C PRO A 403 -23.19 6.81 -18.98
N PHE A 404 -23.58 5.63 -19.49
CA PHE A 404 -22.69 4.52 -19.84
C PHE A 404 -22.96 4.03 -21.27
N ASN A 405 -21.97 3.43 -21.94
CA ASN A 405 -22.21 2.69 -23.18
C ASN A 405 -23.03 1.43 -22.90
N SER A 406 -22.67 0.72 -21.83
CA SER A 406 -23.55 -0.25 -21.20
C SER A 406 -23.45 -0.19 -19.67
N PHE A 407 -24.57 -0.37 -18.97
CA PHE A 407 -24.56 -0.41 -17.51
C PHE A 407 -23.72 -1.60 -17.02
N MET A 408 -23.87 -2.76 -17.66
CA MET A 408 -23.05 -3.94 -17.42
C MET A 408 -22.49 -4.49 -18.73
N TRP A 409 -21.23 -4.94 -18.71
CA TRP A 409 -20.63 -5.74 -19.77
C TRP A 409 -20.05 -7.02 -19.16
N ILE A 410 -20.50 -8.17 -19.66
CA ILE A 410 -20.07 -9.48 -19.19
C ILE A 410 -19.53 -10.24 -20.38
N HIS A 411 -18.25 -10.61 -20.33
CA HIS A 411 -17.57 -11.15 -21.49
C HIS A 411 -16.40 -12.08 -21.14
N HIS A 412 -15.77 -12.70 -22.15
CA HIS A 412 -14.56 -13.51 -21.97
C HIS A 412 -14.69 -14.56 -20.85
N GLY A 413 -15.79 -15.30 -20.84
CA GLY A 413 -16.01 -16.39 -19.90
C GLY A 413 -16.49 -16.00 -18.48
N ALA A 414 -16.83 -14.73 -18.25
CA ALA A 414 -17.35 -14.26 -16.98
C ALA A 414 -18.81 -14.65 -16.72
N SER A 415 -19.20 -14.58 -15.44
CA SER A 415 -20.57 -14.78 -14.95
C SER A 415 -20.99 -13.64 -14.02
N ILE A 416 -22.27 -13.30 -14.03
CA ILE A 416 -22.84 -12.33 -13.07
C ILE A 416 -24.19 -12.84 -12.55
N PHE A 417 -24.42 -12.61 -11.25
CA PHE A 417 -25.69 -12.84 -10.58
C PHE A 417 -26.11 -11.53 -9.92
N ALA A 418 -27.08 -10.86 -10.53
CA ALA A 418 -27.52 -9.54 -10.15
C ALA A 418 -28.97 -9.57 -9.64
N SER A 419 -29.25 -8.93 -8.51
CA SER A 419 -30.62 -8.78 -8.01
C SER A 419 -30.89 -7.39 -7.46
N GLU A 420 -32.14 -6.93 -7.57
CA GLU A 420 -32.57 -5.65 -6.99
C GLU A 420 -31.74 -4.47 -7.54
N ILE A 421 -31.47 -4.49 -8.85
CA ILE A 421 -30.67 -3.46 -9.51
C ILE A 421 -31.57 -2.36 -10.06
N VAL A 422 -31.24 -1.11 -9.80
CA VAL A 422 -31.92 0.05 -10.40
C VAL A 422 -31.03 0.67 -11.47
N PHE A 423 -31.44 0.58 -12.73
CA PHE A 423 -30.79 1.21 -13.87
C PHE A 423 -31.45 2.55 -14.16
N ALA A 424 -30.66 3.62 -14.21
CA ALA A 424 -31.16 4.93 -14.55
C ALA A 424 -30.21 5.63 -15.52
N ASP A 425 -30.73 6.08 -16.66
CA ASP A 425 -29.96 6.97 -17.50
C ASP A 425 -29.93 8.37 -16.88
N SER A 426 -28.80 9.08 -16.99
CA SER A 426 -28.69 10.45 -16.50
C SER A 426 -27.92 11.29 -17.52
N PRO A 427 -28.34 12.56 -17.74
CA PRO A 427 -27.52 13.50 -18.49
C PRO A 427 -26.17 13.70 -17.77
N SER A 428 -25.09 13.69 -18.57
CA SER A 428 -23.69 13.85 -18.16
C SER A 428 -23.42 15.15 -17.36
N PRO A 429 -22.33 15.22 -16.58
CA PRO A 429 -22.00 14.40 -15.42
C PRO A 429 -22.74 14.89 -14.16
N ILE A 430 -23.15 13.97 -13.29
CA ILE A 430 -23.87 14.29 -12.05
C ILE A 430 -22.91 14.99 -11.07
N LYS A 431 -23.29 16.16 -10.54
CA LYS A 431 -22.42 16.95 -9.64
C LYS A 431 -22.11 16.18 -8.33
N LYS A 432 -20.95 16.48 -7.72
CA LYS A 432 -20.55 15.99 -6.39
C LYS A 432 -21.71 16.08 -5.39
N GLY A 433 -21.99 14.98 -4.70
CA GLY A 433 -23.06 14.89 -3.69
C GLY A 433 -24.46 14.67 -4.25
N GLN A 434 -24.69 14.83 -5.56
CA GLN A 434 -26.00 14.58 -6.18
C GLN A 434 -26.25 13.10 -6.50
N TRP A 435 -25.21 12.24 -6.53
CA TRP A 435 -25.35 10.80 -6.77
C TRP A 435 -26.33 10.15 -5.79
N ARG A 436 -26.17 10.42 -4.49
CA ARG A 436 -27.04 9.87 -3.44
C ARG A 436 -28.47 10.37 -3.56
N LEU A 437 -28.65 11.67 -3.82
CA LEU A 437 -29.99 12.24 -4.00
C LEU A 437 -30.70 11.59 -5.21
N PHE A 438 -30.01 11.48 -6.34
CA PHE A 438 -30.56 10.86 -7.54
C PHE A 438 -30.86 9.37 -7.33
N ALA A 439 -29.93 8.63 -6.73
CA ALA A 439 -30.11 7.22 -6.39
C ALA A 439 -31.31 6.98 -5.45
N ASN A 440 -31.53 7.87 -4.49
CA ASN A 440 -32.68 7.79 -3.60
C ASN A 440 -34.00 8.02 -4.38
N CYS A 441 -34.03 9.00 -5.29
CA CYS A 441 -35.19 9.24 -6.14
C CYS A 441 -35.50 8.05 -7.05
N THR A 442 -34.50 7.46 -7.70
CA THR A 442 -34.70 6.31 -8.60
C THR A 442 -35.14 5.06 -7.85
N THR A 443 -34.61 4.84 -6.65
CA THR A 443 -35.03 3.73 -5.77
C THR A 443 -36.48 3.91 -5.32
N ALA A 444 -36.89 5.14 -5.00
CA ALA A 444 -38.28 5.43 -4.65
C ALA A 444 -39.24 5.16 -5.82
N LEU A 445 -38.83 5.46 -7.06
CA LEU A 445 -39.62 5.12 -8.25
C LEU A 445 -39.76 3.60 -8.40
N ALA A 446 -38.65 2.86 -8.31
CA ALA A 446 -38.64 1.39 -8.41
C ALA A 446 -39.58 0.73 -7.40
N ARG A 447 -39.57 1.20 -6.13
CA ARG A 447 -40.42 0.64 -5.06
C ARG A 447 -41.91 0.87 -5.25
N ASN A 448 -42.31 1.88 -6.04
CA ASN A 448 -43.71 2.22 -6.26
C ASN A 448 -44.28 1.60 -7.56
N ASP A 449 -43.45 0.92 -8.36
CA ASP A 449 -43.89 0.28 -9.59
C ASP A 449 -44.40 -1.15 -9.32
N ILE A 450 -45.69 -1.38 -9.60
CA ILE A 450 -46.40 -2.65 -9.40
C ILE A 450 -46.64 -3.35 -10.74
N GLY A 451 -45.97 -2.91 -11.82
CA GLY A 451 -46.06 -3.54 -13.13
C GLY A 451 -45.50 -4.96 -13.16
N ASN A 452 -45.98 -5.78 -14.09
CA ASN A 452 -45.33 -7.07 -14.36
C ASN A 452 -43.93 -6.83 -14.97
N PRO A 453 -42.92 -7.67 -14.64
CA PRO A 453 -41.59 -7.52 -15.19
C PRO A 453 -41.57 -7.74 -16.70
N ILE A 454 -40.72 -6.97 -17.38
CA ILE A 454 -40.28 -7.27 -18.73
C ILE A 454 -39.24 -8.37 -18.61
N ILE A 455 -39.65 -9.60 -18.90
CA ILE A 455 -38.78 -10.77 -18.87
C ILE A 455 -38.09 -10.91 -20.23
N ASN A 456 -36.76 -10.97 -20.21
CA ASN A 456 -35.94 -11.25 -21.38
C ASN A 456 -35.14 -12.53 -21.17
N GLU A 457 -35.45 -13.55 -21.96
CA GLU A 457 -34.70 -14.81 -21.97
C GLU A 457 -33.79 -14.86 -23.19
N THR A 458 -32.48 -14.77 -22.96
CA THR A 458 -31.47 -14.83 -24.02
C THR A 458 -30.59 -16.06 -23.81
N TYR A 459 -30.86 -17.12 -24.58
CA TYR A 459 -30.10 -18.38 -24.66
C TYR A 459 -30.16 -19.27 -23.39
N THR A 460 -30.76 -20.45 -23.52
CA THR A 460 -30.76 -21.54 -22.52
C THR A 460 -29.98 -22.72 -23.12
N TYR A 461 -28.72 -22.92 -22.70
CA TYR A 461 -27.90 -24.02 -23.22
C TYR A 461 -28.39 -25.39 -22.72
N ASN A 462 -29.31 -26.06 -23.42
CA ASN A 462 -29.81 -27.35 -22.96
C ASN A 462 -28.81 -28.49 -23.21
N PHE A 463 -28.16 -28.97 -22.15
CA PHE A 463 -27.19 -30.08 -22.20
C PHE A 463 -27.81 -31.41 -22.72
N ASN A 464 -29.14 -31.57 -22.63
CA ASN A 464 -29.83 -32.79 -23.06
C ASN A 464 -29.98 -32.92 -24.59
N ASP A 465 -29.68 -31.87 -25.35
CA ASP A 465 -29.79 -31.88 -26.82
C ASP A 465 -28.49 -32.26 -27.54
N MET A 466 -27.43 -32.66 -26.80
CA MET A 466 -26.24 -33.28 -27.39
C MET A 466 -26.53 -34.74 -27.80
N LYS A 467 -27.17 -34.93 -28.95
CA LYS A 467 -26.90 -36.11 -29.77
C LYS A 467 -25.73 -35.82 -30.68
N THR A 468 -24.84 -36.80 -30.78
CA THR A 468 -23.64 -36.82 -31.61
C THR A 468 -23.91 -36.29 -33.02
N ASP A 469 -22.96 -35.48 -33.49
CA ASP A 469 -22.78 -34.87 -34.80
C ASP A 469 -23.26 -33.42 -34.96
N GLU A 470 -22.27 -32.57 -35.23
CA GLU A 470 -22.30 -31.14 -35.50
C GLU A 470 -23.34 -30.75 -36.58
N ILE A 471 -23.89 -29.52 -36.48
CA ILE A 471 -23.93 -28.48 -37.54
C ILE A 471 -25.08 -27.46 -37.39
N ASN A 472 -26.08 -27.64 -36.54
CA ASN A 472 -27.13 -26.61 -36.37
C ASN A 472 -27.29 -26.14 -34.92
N LEU A 473 -26.34 -25.32 -34.46
CA LEU A 473 -26.58 -24.40 -33.36
C LEU A 473 -27.58 -23.36 -33.89
N GLU A 474 -28.83 -23.40 -33.42
CA GLU A 474 -29.77 -22.31 -33.68
C GLU A 474 -29.11 -20.98 -33.30
N LEU A 475 -29.10 -20.05 -34.27
CA LEU A 475 -28.49 -18.73 -34.13
C LEU A 475 -29.03 -18.03 -32.88
N PRO A 476 -28.17 -17.26 -32.17
CA PRO A 476 -28.57 -16.53 -30.96
C PRO A 476 -29.85 -15.73 -31.23
N LYS A 477 -30.84 -15.80 -30.33
CA LYS A 477 -31.89 -14.78 -30.30
C LYS A 477 -31.18 -13.44 -30.13
N LYS A 478 -31.21 -12.61 -31.17
CA LYS A 478 -30.52 -11.33 -31.20
C LYS A 478 -30.98 -10.49 -30.00
N GLN A 479 -30.05 -10.06 -29.16
CA GLN A 479 -30.37 -9.14 -28.06
C GLN A 479 -31.06 -7.89 -28.63
N ARG A 480 -32.07 -7.39 -27.92
CA ARG A 480 -32.69 -6.12 -28.30
C ARG A 480 -31.69 -5.00 -28.03
N GLU A 481 -31.72 -3.95 -28.85
CA GLU A 481 -30.79 -2.83 -28.77
C GLU A 481 -30.78 -2.16 -27.38
N ASN A 482 -31.95 -2.03 -26.74
CA ASN A 482 -32.06 -1.50 -25.38
C ASN A 482 -31.43 -2.44 -24.33
N ASP A 483 -31.48 -3.75 -24.52
CA ASP A 483 -30.86 -4.71 -23.59
C ASP A 483 -29.34 -4.66 -23.68
N ILE A 484 -28.77 -4.39 -24.87
CA ILE A 484 -27.31 -4.19 -25.03
C ILE A 484 -26.83 -3.01 -24.17
N LYS A 485 -27.65 -1.95 -24.04
CA LYS A 485 -27.35 -0.82 -23.16
C LYS A 485 -27.43 -1.21 -21.68
N ILE A 486 -28.37 -2.06 -21.27
CA ILE A 486 -28.49 -2.50 -19.86
C ILE A 486 -27.43 -3.54 -19.52
N CYS A 487 -27.40 -4.63 -20.26
CA CYS A 487 -26.55 -5.77 -20.04
C CYS A 487 -26.03 -6.30 -21.39
N ARG A 488 -24.81 -5.91 -21.74
CA ARG A 488 -24.10 -6.45 -22.90
C ARG A 488 -23.50 -7.81 -22.53
N ILE A 489 -23.89 -8.87 -23.23
CA ILE A 489 -23.47 -10.25 -22.95
C ILE A 489 -22.65 -10.79 -24.12
N ASP A 490 -21.34 -10.94 -23.91
CA ASP A 490 -20.40 -11.58 -24.82
C ASP A 490 -19.73 -12.78 -24.12
N THR A 491 -20.55 -13.60 -23.45
CA THR A 491 -20.14 -14.79 -22.69
C THR A 491 -21.13 -15.93 -22.88
N LYS A 492 -20.65 -17.18 -22.82
CA LYS A 492 -21.48 -18.40 -22.81
C LYS A 492 -21.89 -18.87 -21.41
N TYR A 493 -21.43 -18.18 -20.37
CA TYR A 493 -21.68 -18.56 -18.98
C TYR A 493 -22.83 -17.75 -18.37
N ALA A 494 -23.34 -18.22 -17.23
CA ALA A 494 -24.53 -17.70 -16.58
C ALA A 494 -24.49 -16.17 -16.37
N VAL A 495 -25.56 -15.52 -16.80
CA VAL A 495 -25.85 -14.11 -16.55
C VAL A 495 -27.30 -14.01 -16.11
N GLU A 496 -27.51 -13.55 -14.88
CA GLU A 496 -28.83 -13.40 -14.29
C GLU A 496 -29.00 -11.99 -13.73
N VAL A 497 -30.11 -11.35 -14.06
CA VAL A 497 -30.54 -10.06 -13.50
C VAL A 497 -32.01 -10.19 -13.12
N ILE A 498 -32.32 -10.22 -11.83
CA ILE A 498 -33.68 -10.46 -11.32
C ILE A 498 -34.14 -9.32 -10.41
N ASN A 499 -35.47 -9.21 -10.22
CA ASN A 499 -36.08 -8.22 -9.33
C ASN A 499 -35.55 -6.79 -9.57
N SER A 500 -35.22 -6.46 -10.81
CA SER A 500 -34.52 -5.22 -11.16
C SER A 500 -35.47 -4.23 -11.82
N TYR A 501 -35.04 -2.99 -11.94
CA TYR A 501 -35.88 -1.89 -12.39
C TYR A 501 -35.12 -0.98 -13.36
N ILE A 502 -35.74 -0.61 -14.47
CA ILE A 502 -35.20 0.39 -15.39
C ILE A 502 -36.09 1.63 -15.31
N VAL A 503 -35.50 2.75 -14.88
CA VAL A 503 -36.21 4.03 -14.73
C VAL A 503 -36.79 4.48 -16.07
N GLY A 504 -38.10 4.74 -16.08
CA GLY A 504 -38.85 5.13 -17.28
C GLY A 504 -39.30 3.97 -18.15
N VAL A 505 -38.98 2.72 -17.79
CA VAL A 505 -39.38 1.52 -18.52
C VAL A 505 -40.23 0.59 -17.63
N GLY A 506 -39.77 0.25 -16.44
CA GLY A 506 -40.48 -0.62 -15.50
C GLY A 506 -39.62 -1.75 -14.93
N ASN A 507 -40.27 -2.74 -14.32
CA ASN A 507 -39.65 -3.96 -13.79
C ASN A 507 -38.93 -4.76 -14.89
N TYR A 508 -37.77 -5.34 -14.59
CA TYR A 508 -36.85 -5.96 -15.53
C TYR A 508 -36.27 -7.26 -15.00
N GLU A 509 -36.31 -8.29 -15.84
CA GLU A 509 -35.66 -9.58 -15.62
C GLU A 509 -34.90 -10.01 -16.86
N LEU A 510 -33.71 -10.56 -16.66
CA LEU A 510 -32.85 -11.10 -17.70
C LEU A 510 -32.26 -12.42 -17.23
N HIS A 511 -32.51 -13.47 -18.00
CA HIS A 511 -31.94 -14.78 -17.77
C HIS A 511 -31.20 -15.22 -19.02
N ALA A 512 -29.90 -15.49 -18.87
CA ALA A 512 -29.04 -15.92 -19.95
C ALA A 512 -28.08 -17.02 -19.51
N ASN A 513 -27.92 -18.01 -20.38
CA ASN A 513 -27.02 -19.14 -20.23
C ASN A 513 -27.25 -19.99 -18.95
N ASN A 514 -28.49 -20.04 -18.40
CA ASN A 514 -28.85 -20.67 -17.11
C ASN A 514 -28.42 -22.15 -16.93
N LEU A 515 -28.09 -22.85 -18.01
CA LEU A 515 -27.75 -24.28 -18.02
C LEU A 515 -26.26 -24.55 -18.30
N ALA A 516 -25.45 -23.51 -18.49
CA ALA A 516 -24.00 -23.66 -18.54
C ALA A 516 -23.50 -24.02 -17.14
N LYS A 517 -23.39 -25.32 -16.83
CA LYS A 517 -22.79 -25.79 -15.58
C LYS A 517 -21.42 -25.14 -15.39
N MET A 518 -21.14 -24.68 -14.18
CA MET A 518 -19.79 -24.32 -13.71
C MET A 518 -18.86 -25.56 -13.60
N GLU A 519 -18.95 -26.53 -14.51
CA GLU A 519 -18.00 -27.63 -14.53
C GLU A 519 -16.63 -27.06 -14.90
N ASN A 520 -15.69 -27.21 -13.95
CA ASN A 520 -14.28 -26.87 -14.01
C ASN A 520 -13.85 -26.06 -15.25
N LYS A 521 -13.62 -24.75 -15.04
CA LYS A 521 -12.85 -23.87 -15.95
C LYS A 521 -11.41 -24.37 -16.21
N ASN A 522 -11.09 -25.62 -15.86
CA ASN A 522 -9.76 -26.23 -15.80
C ASN A 522 -9.26 -26.75 -17.15
N PHE A 523 -10.00 -26.55 -18.24
CA PHE A 523 -9.50 -26.81 -19.59
C PHE A 523 -9.74 -25.59 -20.47
N ILE A 524 -8.91 -24.56 -20.28
CA ILE A 524 -8.92 -23.37 -21.12
C ILE A 524 -8.28 -23.75 -22.45
N VAL A 525 -9.11 -24.17 -23.39
CA VAL A 525 -8.71 -24.23 -24.80
C VAL A 525 -8.51 -22.79 -25.27
N LYS A 526 -7.26 -22.36 -25.44
CA LYS A 526 -6.91 -21.01 -25.87
C LYS A 526 -6.87 -20.94 -27.40
N ARG A 527 -7.89 -20.36 -28.04
CA ARG A 527 -7.86 -20.08 -29.50
C ARG A 527 -7.20 -18.76 -29.78
N CYS A 528 -6.30 -18.73 -30.76
CA CYS A 528 -5.70 -17.48 -31.21
C CYS A 528 -6.76 -16.54 -31.80
N LEU A 529 -6.86 -15.31 -31.30
CA LEU A 529 -7.85 -14.32 -31.75
C LEU A 529 -7.82 -14.03 -33.26
N LYS A 530 -6.67 -14.23 -33.92
CA LYS A 530 -6.49 -13.97 -35.36
C LYS A 530 -6.83 -15.16 -36.26
N CYS A 531 -6.53 -16.39 -35.85
CA CYS A 531 -6.67 -17.56 -36.71
C CYS A 531 -7.67 -18.62 -36.19
N ASP A 532 -8.23 -18.39 -35.01
CA ASP A 532 -9.18 -19.27 -34.31
C ASP A 532 -8.67 -20.70 -34.02
N LYS A 533 -7.36 -20.96 -34.21
CA LYS A 533 -6.76 -22.27 -33.94
C LYS A 533 -6.34 -22.38 -32.48
N VAL A 534 -6.57 -23.56 -31.90
CA VAL A 534 -6.00 -23.98 -30.60
C VAL A 534 -4.51 -24.21 -30.79
N LYS A 535 -3.68 -23.30 -30.28
CA LYS A 535 -2.23 -23.32 -30.45
C LYS A 535 -1.53 -22.83 -29.19
N ARG A 536 -0.22 -23.05 -29.14
CA ARG A 536 0.68 -22.35 -28.21
C ARG A 536 0.39 -20.86 -28.30
N CYS A 537 0.26 -20.20 -27.15
CA CYS A 537 -0.08 -18.79 -27.09
C CYS A 537 1.13 -17.96 -26.65
N CYS A 538 1.23 -16.78 -27.23
CA CYS A 538 2.10 -15.69 -26.87
C CYS A 538 1.55 -15.04 -25.59
N LEU A 539 2.35 -15.05 -24.52
CA LEU A 539 2.01 -14.47 -23.23
C LEU A 539 2.47 -13.02 -23.16
N PHE A 540 1.63 -12.15 -22.61
CA PHE A 540 1.94 -10.73 -22.44
C PHE A 540 2.45 -10.44 -21.03
N SER A 541 3.60 -9.77 -20.92
CA SER A 541 4.14 -9.30 -19.65
C SER A 541 3.68 -7.87 -19.36
N PRO A 542 3.26 -7.54 -18.12
CA PRO A 542 3.28 -8.40 -16.92
C PRO A 542 1.95 -9.11 -16.60
N CYS A 543 0.91 -9.00 -17.44
CA CYS A 543 -0.42 -9.54 -17.12
C CYS A 543 -0.52 -11.08 -17.19
N GLY A 544 0.31 -11.75 -17.98
CA GLY A 544 0.27 -13.20 -18.20
C GLY A 544 -0.85 -13.67 -19.14
N HIS A 545 -1.62 -12.76 -19.74
CA HIS A 545 -2.66 -13.11 -20.71
C HIS A 545 -2.06 -13.66 -21.99
N ALA A 546 -2.72 -14.68 -22.57
CA ALA A 546 -2.28 -15.33 -23.79
C ALA A 546 -3.41 -15.29 -24.82
N ILE A 547 -3.24 -14.46 -25.87
CA ILE A 547 -4.35 -14.09 -26.79
C ILE A 547 -4.06 -14.50 -28.24
N TYR A 548 -2.80 -14.37 -28.68
CA TYR A 548 -2.39 -14.73 -30.04
C TYR A 548 -1.46 -15.94 -30.01
N CYS A 549 -1.46 -16.77 -31.06
CA CYS A 549 -0.37 -17.73 -31.26
C CYS A 549 0.90 -17.01 -31.77
N PRO A 550 2.11 -17.55 -31.50
CA PRO A 550 3.37 -16.96 -31.95
C PRO A 550 3.35 -16.56 -33.42
N GLU A 551 2.88 -17.44 -34.31
CA GLU A 551 2.90 -17.17 -35.76
C GLU A 551 1.96 -16.01 -36.13
N CYS A 552 0.82 -15.91 -35.45
CA CYS A 552 -0.10 -14.80 -35.68
C CYS A 552 0.44 -13.48 -35.13
N TRP A 553 1.07 -13.50 -33.96
CA TRP A 553 1.70 -12.33 -33.37
C TRP A 553 2.85 -11.81 -34.25
N ASP A 554 3.73 -12.71 -34.68
CA ASP A 554 4.89 -12.37 -35.50
C ASP A 554 4.47 -11.86 -36.89
N SER A 555 3.36 -12.39 -37.43
CA SER A 555 2.77 -11.92 -38.70
C SER A 555 2.11 -10.53 -38.64
N LEU A 556 1.89 -9.95 -37.44
CA LEU A 556 1.37 -8.59 -37.33
C LEU A 556 2.50 -7.58 -37.56
N PRO A 557 2.32 -6.61 -38.48
CA PRO A 557 3.23 -5.48 -38.61
C PRO A 557 3.41 -4.79 -37.26
N GLU A 558 4.61 -4.31 -36.94
CA GLU A 558 4.90 -3.71 -35.62
C GLU A 558 3.93 -2.57 -35.25
N LYS A 559 3.55 -1.74 -36.22
CA LYS A 559 2.56 -0.66 -36.06
C LYS A 559 1.15 -1.12 -35.68
N ASP A 560 0.80 -2.37 -36.01
CA ASP A 560 -0.53 -2.94 -35.80
C ASP A 560 -0.55 -3.87 -34.58
N ARG A 561 0.60 -4.11 -33.94
CA ARG A 561 0.68 -4.87 -32.70
C ARG A 561 0.06 -4.05 -31.56
N PRO A 562 -0.85 -4.63 -30.77
CA PRO A 562 -1.43 -3.93 -29.65
C PRO A 562 -0.33 -3.57 -28.63
N THR A 563 -0.38 -2.32 -28.15
CA THR A 563 0.52 -1.82 -27.10
C THR A 563 0.00 -2.10 -25.69
N LYS A 564 -1.29 -2.43 -25.58
CA LYS A 564 -2.00 -2.83 -24.36
C LYS A 564 -2.67 -4.17 -24.57
N CYS A 565 -2.72 -5.00 -23.53
CA CYS A 565 -3.42 -6.27 -23.55
C CYS A 565 -4.89 -6.07 -23.98
N PRO A 566 -5.37 -6.74 -25.04
CA PRO A 566 -6.78 -6.66 -25.45
C PRO A 566 -7.78 -7.13 -24.39
N LEU A 567 -7.35 -7.92 -23.41
CA LEU A 567 -8.23 -8.41 -22.34
C LEU A 567 -8.26 -7.47 -21.12
N CYS A 568 -7.11 -7.05 -20.61
CA CYS A 568 -7.02 -6.30 -19.34
C CYS A 568 -6.50 -4.87 -19.47
N HIS A 569 -6.20 -4.42 -20.69
CA HIS A 569 -5.67 -3.09 -21.02
C HIS A 569 -4.33 -2.71 -20.36
N LEU A 570 -3.68 -3.65 -19.67
CA LEU A 570 -2.33 -3.44 -19.14
C LEU A 570 -1.32 -3.27 -20.29
N PRO A 571 -0.37 -2.32 -20.19
CA PRO A 571 0.69 -2.19 -21.18
C PRO A 571 1.45 -3.50 -21.39
N ILE A 572 1.75 -3.82 -22.66
CA ILE A 572 2.54 -5.00 -23.02
C ILE A 572 4.00 -4.55 -23.09
N GLU A 573 4.78 -4.91 -22.09
CA GLU A 573 6.22 -4.60 -22.04
C GLU A 573 7.02 -5.55 -22.92
N LYS A 574 6.68 -6.84 -22.85
CA LYS A 574 7.31 -7.89 -23.65
C LYS A 574 6.36 -9.04 -23.86
N THR A 575 6.66 -9.83 -24.89
CA THR A 575 5.96 -11.07 -25.20
C THR A 575 6.84 -12.26 -24.90
N LEU A 576 6.26 -13.28 -24.27
CA LEU A 576 6.94 -14.52 -23.93
C LEU A 576 6.31 -15.68 -24.69
N HIS A 577 7.13 -16.63 -25.11
CA HIS A 577 6.65 -17.91 -25.65
C HIS A 577 6.69 -18.95 -24.53
N GLN A 578 5.62 -19.72 -24.36
CA GLN A 578 5.61 -20.79 -23.36
C GLN A 578 6.74 -21.80 -23.63
N ILE A 579 7.59 -22.01 -22.62
CA ILE A 579 8.64 -23.03 -22.63
C ILE A 579 8.03 -24.30 -22.01
N PHE A 580 7.62 -25.26 -22.83
CA PHE A 580 7.24 -26.59 -22.34
C PHE A 580 8.48 -27.50 -22.33
N ASN A 581 8.60 -28.36 -21.31
CA ASN A 581 9.60 -29.43 -21.32
C ASN A 581 9.29 -30.42 -22.45
N GLN A 582 10.30 -30.78 -23.24
CA GLN A 582 10.19 -31.83 -24.26
C GLN A 582 10.05 -33.19 -23.53
N GLY A 583 8.82 -33.74 -23.44
CA GLY A 583 8.53 -34.97 -22.72
C GLY A 583 7.07 -35.45 -22.87
N ALA A 584 6.77 -36.65 -22.39
CA ALA A 584 5.62 -37.49 -22.81
C ALA A 584 4.20 -37.03 -22.41
N ASP A 585 4.04 -35.96 -21.63
CA ASP A 585 2.72 -35.35 -21.36
C ASP A 585 2.85 -33.82 -21.29
N GLU A 586 2.68 -33.13 -22.43
CA GLU A 586 2.84 -31.66 -22.55
C GLU A 586 1.88 -30.84 -21.65
N HIS A 587 0.88 -31.49 -21.05
CA HIS A 587 -0.16 -30.84 -20.24
C HIS A 587 0.02 -31.01 -18.73
N LEU A 588 0.88 -31.93 -18.27
CA LEU A 588 1.08 -32.20 -16.85
C LEU A 588 2.13 -31.28 -16.24
N CYS A 589 1.92 -30.94 -14.96
CA CYS A 589 2.84 -30.11 -14.20
C CYS A 589 4.18 -30.83 -14.01
N PRO A 590 5.32 -30.19 -14.35
CA PRO A 590 6.65 -30.81 -14.23
C PRO A 590 7.16 -30.95 -12.79
N ILE A 591 6.43 -30.44 -11.80
CA ILE A 591 6.78 -30.60 -10.37
C ILE A 591 6.03 -31.78 -9.75
N CYS A 592 4.70 -31.81 -9.84
CA CYS A 592 3.89 -32.86 -9.21
C CYS A 592 3.56 -34.04 -10.13
N TYR A 593 3.76 -33.93 -11.44
CA TYR A 593 3.43 -34.94 -12.46
C TYR A 593 1.98 -35.46 -12.40
N THR A 594 1.07 -34.72 -11.74
CA THR A 594 -0.30 -35.16 -11.44
C THR A 594 -1.33 -34.15 -11.94
N ASN A 595 -1.15 -32.87 -11.59
CA ASN A 595 -2.08 -31.80 -11.97
C ASN A 595 -1.75 -31.26 -13.36
N ASN A 596 -2.78 -30.80 -14.09
CA ASN A 596 -2.60 -30.08 -15.34
C ASN A 596 -1.95 -28.70 -15.11
N ILE A 597 -1.19 -28.24 -16.11
CA ILE A 597 -0.67 -26.89 -16.16
C ILE A 597 -1.82 -25.91 -16.37
N ASP A 598 -2.02 -25.03 -15.38
CA ASP A 598 -3.06 -23.99 -15.39
C ASP A 598 -2.51 -22.61 -15.01
N SER A 599 -1.20 -22.49 -14.82
CA SER A 599 -0.53 -21.26 -14.39
C SER A 599 0.79 -21.04 -15.12
N VAL A 600 1.27 -19.80 -15.09
CA VAL A 600 2.57 -19.40 -15.62
C VAL A 600 3.30 -18.49 -14.66
N ILE A 601 4.62 -18.63 -14.59
CA ILE A 601 5.49 -17.77 -13.80
C ILE A 601 5.98 -16.61 -14.66
N MET A 602 5.73 -15.39 -14.23
CA MET A 602 6.17 -14.15 -14.85
C MET A 602 7.39 -13.61 -14.08
N PRO A 603 8.38 -12.99 -14.74
CA PRO A 603 8.39 -12.63 -16.16
C PRO A 603 9.12 -13.65 -17.06
N CYS A 604 9.37 -14.88 -16.59
CA CYS A 604 10.16 -15.89 -17.31
C CYS A 604 9.34 -16.83 -18.22
N GLY A 605 8.02 -16.92 -18.03
CA GLY A 605 7.11 -17.69 -18.88
C GLY A 605 7.05 -19.19 -18.58
N HIS A 606 7.65 -19.67 -17.49
CA HIS A 606 7.65 -21.11 -17.13
C HIS A 606 6.25 -21.58 -16.67
N PRO A 607 5.69 -22.63 -17.28
CA PRO A 607 4.37 -23.16 -16.94
C PRO A 607 4.42 -24.18 -15.78
N ILE A 608 3.44 -24.13 -14.89
CA ILE A 608 3.31 -25.02 -13.71
C ILE A 608 1.83 -25.05 -13.26
N CYS A 609 1.39 -26.03 -12.46
CA CYS A 609 0.05 -26.00 -11.87
C CYS A 609 -0.04 -25.01 -10.70
N LEU A 610 -1.26 -24.51 -10.44
CA LEU A 610 -1.60 -23.51 -9.46
C LEU A 610 -1.29 -23.97 -8.03
N GLU A 611 -1.48 -25.26 -7.75
CA GLU A 611 -1.21 -25.84 -6.44
C GLU A 611 0.30 -25.81 -6.13
N CYS A 612 1.14 -26.23 -7.07
CA CYS A 612 2.59 -26.14 -6.89
C CYS A 612 3.07 -24.69 -6.86
N CYS A 613 2.47 -23.77 -7.64
CA CYS A 613 2.71 -22.34 -7.51
C CYS A 613 2.45 -21.84 -6.10
N LYS A 614 1.24 -22.09 -5.59
CA LYS A 614 0.81 -21.65 -4.26
C LYS A 614 1.73 -22.20 -3.19
N SER A 615 2.18 -23.45 -3.31
CA SER A 615 3.12 -24.05 -2.36
C SER A 615 4.53 -23.46 -2.45
N TRP A 616 5.03 -23.20 -3.67
CA TRP A 616 6.40 -22.72 -3.88
C TRP A 616 6.58 -21.26 -3.43
N PHE A 617 5.66 -20.40 -3.84
CA PHE A 617 5.72 -18.95 -3.61
C PHE A 617 5.30 -18.53 -2.19
N VAL A 618 5.09 -19.49 -1.27
CA VAL A 618 5.01 -19.18 0.17
C VAL A 618 6.37 -18.78 0.72
N GLU A 619 7.41 -19.51 0.33
CA GLU A 619 8.76 -19.38 0.91
C GLU A 619 9.80 -18.83 -0.07
N HIS A 620 9.44 -18.71 -1.36
CA HIS A 620 10.37 -18.32 -2.42
C HIS A 620 9.80 -17.18 -3.25
N SER A 621 10.65 -16.23 -3.63
CA SER A 621 10.33 -15.14 -4.58
C SER A 621 10.90 -15.39 -5.98
N GLU A 622 11.44 -16.58 -6.24
CA GLU A 622 12.13 -16.92 -7.48
C GLU A 622 11.48 -18.07 -8.24
N CYS A 623 11.74 -18.17 -9.54
CA CYS A 623 11.27 -19.27 -10.37
C CYS A 623 11.97 -20.60 -10.00
N PRO A 624 11.25 -21.72 -9.77
CA PRO A 624 11.86 -23.02 -9.44
C PRO A 624 12.72 -23.61 -10.57
N PHE A 625 12.55 -23.14 -11.80
CA PHE A 625 13.27 -23.68 -12.97
C PHE A 625 14.50 -22.85 -13.33
N CYS A 626 14.34 -21.53 -13.45
CA CYS A 626 15.39 -20.64 -13.96
C CYS A 626 15.95 -19.68 -12.90
N ARG A 627 15.44 -19.72 -11.66
CA ARG A 627 15.87 -18.83 -10.56
C ARG A 627 15.74 -17.34 -10.89
N GLU A 628 14.84 -16.99 -11.81
CA GLU A 628 14.46 -15.60 -12.05
C GLU A 628 13.90 -15.02 -10.75
N GLU A 629 14.53 -13.97 -10.23
CA GLU A 629 14.12 -13.30 -8.99
C GLU A 629 12.84 -12.48 -9.18
N GLN A 630 12.17 -12.18 -8.06
CA GLN A 630 10.90 -11.42 -8.03
C GLN A 630 9.82 -11.99 -8.95
N ALA A 631 9.88 -13.29 -9.19
CA ALA A 631 8.94 -13.99 -10.03
C ALA A 631 7.58 -14.11 -9.34
N ARG A 632 6.51 -14.07 -10.13
CA ARG A 632 5.13 -14.22 -9.66
C ARG A 632 4.35 -15.11 -10.59
N PHE A 633 3.48 -15.95 -10.04
CA PHE A 633 2.62 -16.76 -10.88
C PHE A 633 1.33 -16.02 -11.26
N ARG A 634 0.82 -16.36 -12.45
CA ARG A 634 -0.48 -15.95 -12.97
C ARG A 634 -1.24 -17.20 -13.41
N PRO A 635 -2.47 -17.42 -12.93
CA PRO A 635 -3.30 -18.46 -13.51
C PRO A 635 -3.65 -18.09 -14.95
N PHE A 636 -3.84 -19.11 -15.78
CA PHE A 636 -4.47 -18.91 -17.06
C PHE A 636 -5.93 -18.57 -16.85
N VAL A 637 -6.41 -17.66 -17.69
CA VAL A 637 -7.79 -17.20 -17.64
C VAL A 637 -8.49 -17.56 -18.94
N PRO A 638 -9.77 -17.93 -18.90
CA PRO A 638 -10.57 -18.12 -20.10
C PRO A 638 -10.78 -16.77 -20.77
N TYR A 639 -10.95 -16.78 -22.09
CA TYR A 639 -11.44 -15.64 -22.84
C TYR A 639 -12.45 -16.02 -23.92
N GLU A 640 -13.04 -17.21 -23.81
CA GLU A 640 -14.17 -17.70 -24.62
C GLU A 640 -15.43 -17.88 -23.76
#